data_AF-A0A9P8M881-F1
#
_entry.id   AF-A0A9P8M881-F1
#
_cell.length_a   1.000
_cell.length_b   1.000
_cell.length_c   1.000
_cell.angle_alpha   90.00
_cell.angle_beta   90.00
_cell.angle_gamma   90.00
#
_symmetry.space_group_name_H-M   'P 1'
#
loop_
_entity.id
_entity.type
_entity.pdbx_description
1 polymer ?
#
loop_
_entity_poly.entity_id
_entity_poly.type
_entity_poly.pdbx_seq_one_letter_code
_entity_poly.pdbx_strand_id
1 'polypeptide(L)'
;MLYLGSNAGEHAITKAVAILDNLLQCALTISDHKHHLIYNESEGKTKFVYKYLSQIGLLQTTYATSQDMKTEYRLLRSAVSIRTATKRKDGWKSDSTSYPCKGGIEPKKTKSFSVFNGYRYKSKEASAISNLFKKAEVLILQDQQATQQGPNVDLLTACEGGSSSPGMGTASTDEISHTTLLETTITSRPSPRFPTRHASNDSLKSENLICFDEDINIDCSRGQLSSKQQQSLLDDYEPIELMELIPMSSTSTTLPLESRQNDNQSLPSTHMTSPLPPGDCSMEKTIHSSGRPRVDTEIARSLEERIKSLASMMQFAPGHATVRLKFGRFYIVNFAAEQVDVTSDFNGPFSGPFRRMANLLDDLEDATPSGHLRFSTVLSTIGPDADAIAGTSAPIPMWTKPVIEIILRVTCNFKGETFFVEINADTFDYTCQGPVLELGSVLVHCPRHPWDIKVCGDSSKNLDMSVLHRIFGQIIVNSLHIVPVPNGITALELTANEKLDLVIEGVAICHVAKYSSTNTMDSNLSVVMTQKLSPGDARDNRRQWSVFKRQGDCNPKMWFEAYLTSSRMEKIMQENSGLSIGGRSSWSSEDLSSQGLFFSLYGPALKMIGSLDKIGHYNDNGQSNDEAAGSKLAQGAHKMGQERVEGSLAAVQQRLPVGPIPASFDHDHDSIIAACATWSGGVHCATEQDYDADSRTVIGVDAKIKAEGIDFRKNHPPRLNRRYIVVGGSGWPPCLWDLCLVGAQIILDLLDGGTPPSAIRLVDIRPPSRDEFSISGRASRVLFAQADITSDVSTAAAFETPWPSSVARLPLTVFHTAAVIRPYERHPLFYTRCSRVNVVGTANSISAAQKAGADIFIFTSSSHVAARAVHWFSLPWRRHPRNLIQYLSDRDFFKPSKSPSEFPSNYARSKAEAERVVCAANTPGFRTGCIRPGNGVYGHRDDQIIGRMLRRGRVPTFSAPWVQSWVGARNVSLAHLLLQEALVCDSGAAVSGRPFTVTDEGPAMRFDDLYLLLDELSVTGLQVDYPPPAVLLLVAFAIEAYCVLLKKMPALGRLGLREPAEPMCLFQPGIVDSAVTQIADDGDARRPVGEGGLGYEGVCSTAEGLCVLVGEWNTWIEEQKKRD
;
A
#
# COMPACT_ATOMS: atom_id res chain seq x y z
N MET A 1 -14.25 -14.84 20.89
CA MET A 1 -13.74 -15.11 22.26
C MET A 1 -12.33 -15.66 22.14
N LEU A 2 -11.43 -15.22 23.02
CA LEU A 2 -10.11 -15.83 23.24
C LEU A 2 -10.15 -16.53 24.60
N TYR A 3 -9.58 -17.73 24.73
CA TYR A 3 -9.54 -18.46 26.00
C TYR A 3 -8.12 -18.47 26.56
N LEU A 4 -7.93 -17.91 27.76
CA LEU A 4 -6.63 -17.78 28.41
C LEU A 4 -6.54 -18.75 29.59
N GLY A 5 -6.07 -19.98 29.31
CA GLY A 5 -5.67 -20.91 30.36
C GLY A 5 -4.28 -20.53 30.90
N SER A 6 -4.17 -20.32 32.22
CA SER A 6 -2.90 -20.03 32.89
C SER A 6 -2.87 -20.61 34.30
N ASN A 7 -1.67 -20.93 34.78
CA ASN A 7 -1.38 -21.26 36.18
C ASN A 7 -0.95 -20.04 37.01
N ALA A 8 -0.86 -18.85 36.40
CA ALA A 8 -0.61 -17.61 37.13
C ALA A 8 -1.86 -17.13 37.88
N GLY A 9 -1.67 -16.46 39.02
CA GLY A 9 -2.76 -15.96 39.85
C GLY A 9 -3.65 -14.92 39.16
N GLU A 10 -4.88 -14.76 39.66
CA GLU A 10 -5.94 -13.92 39.08
C GLU A 10 -5.48 -12.52 38.65
N HIS A 11 -4.68 -11.83 39.47
CA HIS A 11 -4.14 -10.51 39.14
C HIS A 11 -3.33 -10.49 37.82
N ALA A 12 -2.56 -11.55 37.53
CA ALA A 12 -1.81 -11.67 36.29
C ALA A 12 -2.73 -11.92 35.08
N ILE A 13 -3.82 -12.68 35.27
CA ILE A 13 -4.83 -12.91 34.23
C ILE A 13 -5.59 -11.62 33.94
N THR A 14 -6.08 -10.91 34.96
CA THR A 14 -6.76 -9.61 34.80
C THR A 14 -5.83 -8.57 34.13
N LYS A 15 -4.55 -8.54 34.49
CA LYS A 15 -3.55 -7.67 33.82
C LYS A 15 -3.33 -8.07 32.35
N ALA A 16 -3.25 -9.36 32.05
CA ALA A 16 -3.12 -9.84 30.67
C ALA A 16 -4.37 -9.53 29.82
N VAL A 17 -5.57 -9.69 30.39
CA VAL A 17 -6.84 -9.32 29.74
C VAL A 17 -6.89 -7.81 29.47
N ALA A 18 -6.52 -6.96 30.43
CA ALA A 18 -6.48 -5.51 30.23
C ALA A 18 -5.47 -5.09 29.15
N ILE A 19 -4.29 -5.71 29.09
CA ILE A 19 -3.31 -5.48 28.02
C ILE A 19 -3.87 -5.93 26.67
N LEU A 20 -4.54 -7.08 26.59
CA LEU A 20 -5.12 -7.60 25.35
C LEU A 20 -6.32 -6.77 24.87
N ASP A 21 -7.14 -6.24 25.77
CA ASP A 21 -8.22 -5.32 25.40
C ASP A 21 -7.65 -3.97 24.92
N ASN A 22 -6.67 -3.38 25.61
CA ASN A 22 -6.00 -2.17 25.12
C ASN A 22 -5.30 -2.39 23.76
N LEU A 23 -4.72 -3.57 23.52
CA LEU A 23 -4.18 -3.93 22.20
C LEU A 23 -5.28 -4.11 21.14
N LEU A 24 -6.45 -4.64 21.51
CA LEU A 24 -7.61 -4.74 20.61
C LEU A 24 -8.18 -3.36 20.28
N GLN A 25 -8.36 -2.48 21.27
CA GLN A 25 -8.79 -1.09 21.07
C GLN A 25 -7.79 -0.33 20.20
N CYS A 26 -6.49 -0.49 20.43
CA CYS A 26 -5.44 0.07 19.59
C CYS A 26 -5.52 -0.47 18.15
N ALA A 27 -5.67 -1.79 17.97
CA ALA A 27 -5.79 -2.41 16.64
C ALA A 27 -7.05 -1.96 15.89
N LEU A 28 -8.20 -1.82 16.57
CA LEU A 28 -9.43 -1.23 16.03
C LEU A 28 -9.20 0.24 15.65
N THR A 29 -8.56 1.03 16.52
CA THR A 29 -8.34 2.46 16.25
C THR A 29 -7.39 2.70 15.07
N ILE A 30 -6.36 1.87 14.93
CA ILE A 30 -5.46 1.84 13.74
C ILE A 30 -6.24 1.40 12.50
N SER A 31 -7.12 0.40 12.64
CA SER A 31 -8.04 -0.05 11.59
C SER A 31 -8.86 1.11 11.05
N ASP A 32 -9.45 1.90 11.94
CA ASP A 32 -10.40 2.97 11.64
C ASP A 32 -9.74 4.27 11.13
N HIS A 33 -8.41 4.29 11.06
CA HIS A 33 -7.67 5.43 10.55
C HIS A 33 -7.70 5.54 9.02
N LYS A 34 -8.13 6.71 8.54
CA LYS A 34 -8.12 7.08 7.12
C LYS A 34 -7.13 8.23 6.93
N HIS A 35 -6.13 8.05 6.07
CA HIS A 35 -4.99 8.93 5.93
C HIS A 35 -5.32 10.17 5.07
N HIS A 36 -6.01 10.03 3.94
CA HIS A 36 -6.03 11.07 2.89
C HIS A 36 -7.19 12.04 2.92
N LEU A 37 -6.86 13.34 2.87
CA LEU A 37 -7.78 14.39 2.46
C LEU A 37 -7.21 15.18 1.29
N ILE A 38 -8.11 15.84 0.57
CA ILE A 38 -7.78 16.79 -0.49
C ILE A 38 -8.46 18.10 -0.13
N TYR A 39 -7.66 19.12 0.18
CA TYR A 39 -8.13 20.49 0.37
C TYR A 39 -8.40 21.11 -1.01
N ASN A 40 -9.67 21.38 -1.29
CA ASN A 40 -10.13 21.92 -2.56
C ASN A 40 -10.94 23.20 -2.35
N GLU A 41 -10.32 24.35 -2.62
CA GLU A 41 -10.90 25.69 -2.46
C GLU A 41 -11.94 26.07 -3.55
N SER A 42 -12.18 25.22 -4.56
CA SER A 42 -13.05 25.58 -5.69
C SER A 42 -14.46 24.99 -5.57
N GLU A 43 -15.43 25.86 -5.29
CA GLU A 43 -16.86 25.60 -5.39
C GLU A 43 -17.24 25.20 -6.83
N GLY A 44 -17.31 23.89 -7.12
CA GLY A 44 -17.74 23.42 -8.43
C GLY A 44 -17.41 21.96 -8.71
N LYS A 45 -17.85 21.49 -9.88
CA LYS A 45 -17.50 20.17 -10.42
C LYS A 45 -16.03 20.15 -10.81
N THR A 46 -15.17 19.93 -9.82
CA THR A 46 -13.71 19.82 -9.95
C THR A 46 -13.31 18.36 -10.08
N LYS A 47 -12.32 18.07 -10.91
CA LYS A 47 -11.66 16.76 -11.03
C LYS A 47 -10.17 16.90 -10.73
N PHE A 48 -9.47 15.77 -10.67
CA PHE A 48 -8.05 15.73 -10.33
C PHE A 48 -7.23 14.92 -11.34
N VAL A 49 -5.97 15.28 -11.49
CA VAL A 49 -4.97 14.59 -12.33
C VAL A 49 -3.64 14.49 -11.59
N TYR A 50 -2.80 13.54 -12.02
CA TYR A 50 -1.40 13.51 -11.64
C TYR A 50 -0.57 14.25 -12.70
N LYS A 51 0.39 15.08 -12.27
CA LYS A 51 1.40 15.72 -13.15
C LYS A 51 2.80 15.47 -12.63
N TYR A 52 3.79 15.36 -13.51
CA TYR A 52 5.19 15.22 -13.11
C TYR A 52 5.70 16.50 -12.43
N LEU A 53 6.50 16.36 -11.36
CA LEU A 53 7.09 17.51 -10.66
C LEU A 53 7.92 18.41 -11.60
N SER A 54 8.52 17.84 -12.65
CA SER A 54 9.27 18.58 -13.67
C SER A 54 8.39 19.53 -14.49
N GLN A 55 7.21 19.08 -14.92
CA GLN A 55 6.28 19.87 -15.75
C GLN A 55 5.70 21.08 -15.02
N ILE A 56 5.60 21.02 -13.69
CA ILE A 56 5.11 22.10 -12.83
C ILE A 56 6.24 22.86 -12.11
N GLY A 57 7.51 22.63 -12.48
CA GLY A 57 8.69 23.33 -11.95
C GLY A 57 9.19 22.88 -10.57
N LEU A 58 8.45 21.98 -9.89
CA LEU A 58 8.74 21.54 -8.52
C LEU A 58 9.86 20.50 -8.39
N LEU A 59 10.36 19.92 -9.48
CA LEU A 59 11.45 18.91 -9.43
C LEU A 59 12.70 19.46 -8.74
N GLN A 60 13.16 20.65 -9.11
CA GLN A 60 14.39 21.25 -8.58
C GLN A 60 14.25 21.80 -7.15
N THR A 61 13.02 22.17 -6.75
CA THR A 61 12.76 22.78 -5.43
C THR A 61 12.37 21.76 -4.35
N THR A 62 12.25 20.47 -4.71
CA THR A 62 11.94 19.37 -3.77
C THR A 62 13.22 18.68 -3.31
N TYR A 63 13.50 18.65 -2.01
CA TYR A 63 14.61 17.88 -1.47
C TYR A 63 14.14 16.51 -0.98
N ALA A 64 15.01 15.51 -1.07
CA ALA A 64 14.73 14.16 -0.60
C ALA A 64 15.01 14.02 0.91
N THR A 65 14.27 13.15 1.60
CA THR A 65 14.34 12.95 3.07
C THR A 65 14.78 11.53 3.53
N SER A 66 15.06 10.64 2.58
CA SER A 66 15.52 9.25 2.80
C SER A 66 16.95 9.14 3.39
N GLN A 67 17.36 7.93 3.82
CA GLN A 67 18.77 7.62 4.11
C GLN A 67 19.57 7.37 2.82
N ASP A 68 19.03 6.65 1.82
CA ASP A 68 19.64 6.57 0.49
C ASP A 68 19.17 7.74 -0.39
N MET A 69 19.88 8.86 -0.24
CA MET A 69 19.64 10.07 -1.03
C MET A 69 19.85 9.85 -2.53
N LYS A 70 20.78 8.97 -2.94
CA LYS A 70 21.11 8.76 -4.36
C LYS A 70 20.01 8.02 -5.10
N THR A 71 19.38 7.04 -4.45
CA THR A 71 18.21 6.35 -5.02
C THR A 71 16.96 7.21 -4.94
N GLU A 72 16.71 7.90 -3.83
CA GLU A 72 15.55 8.79 -3.71
C GLU A 72 15.56 9.90 -4.78
N TYR A 73 16.72 10.53 -5.01
CA TYR A 73 16.90 11.52 -6.08
C TYR A 73 16.84 10.95 -7.51
N ARG A 74 17.00 9.63 -7.69
CA ARG A 74 16.73 8.97 -8.98
C ARG A 74 15.22 8.85 -9.20
N LEU A 75 14.49 8.43 -8.16
CA LEU A 75 13.04 8.26 -8.19
C LEU A 75 12.27 9.58 -8.32
N LEU A 76 12.79 10.66 -7.72
CA LEU A 76 12.20 12.01 -7.79
C LEU A 76 12.04 12.53 -9.23
N ARG A 77 12.90 12.11 -10.17
CA ARG A 77 12.88 12.54 -11.58
C ARG A 77 11.62 12.13 -12.33
N SER A 78 10.97 11.04 -11.91
CA SER A 78 9.70 10.54 -12.45
C SER A 78 8.56 10.68 -11.43
N ALA A 79 8.74 11.48 -10.37
CA ALA A 79 7.73 11.65 -9.34
C ALA A 79 6.59 12.56 -9.80
N VAL A 80 5.38 12.27 -9.31
CA VAL A 80 4.16 13.02 -9.61
C VAL A 80 3.55 13.65 -8.37
N SER A 81 2.78 14.71 -8.58
CA SER A 81 1.90 15.32 -7.57
C SER A 81 0.51 15.56 -8.16
N ILE A 82 -0.48 15.82 -7.31
CA ILE A 82 -1.89 15.97 -7.68
C ILE A 82 -2.16 17.43 -8.05
N ARG A 83 -2.81 17.67 -9.20
CA ARG A 83 -3.35 18.98 -9.59
C ARG A 83 -4.86 18.92 -9.79
N THR A 84 -5.54 20.06 -9.68
CA THR A 84 -6.95 20.19 -10.07
C THR A 84 -7.14 20.22 -11.59
N ALA A 85 -8.35 19.92 -12.04
CA ALA A 85 -8.82 20.08 -13.40
C ALA A 85 -10.25 20.64 -13.40
N THR A 86 -10.52 21.59 -14.28
CA THR A 86 -11.79 22.35 -14.34
C THR A 86 -12.48 22.14 -15.68
N LYS A 87 -13.83 22.10 -15.68
CA LYS A 87 -14.60 22.00 -16.92
C LYS A 87 -14.77 23.39 -17.53
N ARG A 88 -14.17 23.61 -18.71
CA ARG A 88 -14.38 24.76 -19.59
C ARG A 88 -15.45 24.42 -20.65
N LYS A 89 -15.78 25.37 -21.53
CA LYS A 89 -16.73 25.13 -22.64
C LYS A 89 -16.25 23.98 -23.54
N ASP A 90 -14.95 23.94 -23.79
CA ASP A 90 -14.29 23.08 -24.78
C ASP A 90 -13.84 21.73 -24.21
N GLY A 91 -14.14 21.43 -22.93
CA GLY A 91 -13.77 20.17 -22.27
C GLY A 91 -13.22 20.37 -20.86
N TRP A 92 -12.58 19.34 -20.32
CA TRP A 92 -11.85 19.45 -19.05
C TRP A 92 -10.42 19.94 -19.34
N LYS A 93 -10.01 21.05 -18.70
CA LYS A 93 -8.62 21.52 -18.77
C LYS A 93 -7.96 21.41 -17.40
N SER A 94 -6.78 20.81 -17.42
CA SER A 94 -5.87 20.68 -16.30
C SER A 94 -5.42 22.04 -15.77
N ASP A 95 -5.02 22.12 -14.51
CA ASP A 95 -4.29 23.27 -14.00
C ASP A 95 -2.98 23.48 -14.78
N SER A 96 -2.67 24.74 -15.04
CA SER A 96 -1.51 25.24 -15.80
C SER A 96 -0.58 26.09 -14.94
N THR A 97 -0.85 26.20 -13.64
CA THR A 97 0.03 26.85 -12.67
C THR A 97 1.38 26.13 -12.63
N SER A 98 2.46 26.88 -12.80
CA SER A 98 3.85 26.39 -12.79
C SER A 98 4.69 27.21 -11.83
N TYR A 99 5.65 26.54 -11.18
CA TYR A 99 6.45 27.07 -10.08
C TYR A 99 7.94 27.05 -10.44
N PRO A 100 8.40 27.95 -11.33
CA PRO A 100 9.75 27.90 -11.88
C PRO A 100 10.83 28.14 -10.82
N CYS A 101 11.84 27.27 -10.79
CA CYS A 101 13.06 27.51 -10.04
C CYS A 101 13.76 28.79 -10.53
N LYS A 102 14.19 29.63 -9.59
CA LYS A 102 14.84 30.92 -9.85
C LYS A 102 16.36 30.90 -9.62
N GLY A 103 16.97 29.72 -9.72
CA GLY A 103 18.43 29.55 -9.83
C GLY A 103 19.20 29.58 -8.51
N GLY A 104 18.89 28.68 -7.58
CA GLY A 104 19.82 28.17 -6.56
C GLY A 104 20.70 29.21 -5.84
N ILE A 105 20.10 30.16 -5.12
CA ILE A 105 20.89 31.19 -4.44
C ILE A 105 21.63 30.57 -3.25
N GLU A 106 22.97 30.62 -3.27
CA GLU A 106 23.79 30.18 -2.14
C GLU A 106 23.34 30.86 -0.83
N PRO A 107 23.05 30.10 0.25
CA PRO A 107 22.52 30.69 1.49
C PRO A 107 23.43 31.77 2.10
N LYS A 108 24.75 31.68 1.89
CA LYS A 108 25.76 32.67 2.32
C LYS A 108 25.67 34.02 1.59
N LYS A 109 24.99 34.08 0.44
CA LYS A 109 24.70 35.31 -0.32
C LYS A 109 23.34 35.91 0.04
N THR A 110 22.55 35.23 0.89
CA THR A 110 21.28 35.74 1.44
C THR A 110 21.45 36.29 2.85
N LYS A 111 20.50 37.10 3.31
CA LYS A 111 20.41 37.48 4.73
C LYS A 111 20.09 36.24 5.56
N SER A 112 20.63 36.14 6.77
CA SER A 112 20.12 35.22 7.78
C SER A 112 18.66 35.55 8.10
N PHE A 113 17.87 34.54 8.48
CA PHE A 113 16.52 34.71 9.04
C PHE A 113 16.57 35.74 10.18
N SER A 114 15.77 36.80 10.10
CA SER A 114 15.98 38.01 10.91
C SER A 114 15.97 37.76 12.42
N VAL A 115 15.17 36.80 12.88
CA VAL A 115 14.98 36.44 14.29
C VAL A 115 16.23 35.80 14.92
N PHE A 116 17.05 35.08 14.15
CA PHE A 116 18.30 34.49 14.66
C PHE A 116 19.52 35.40 14.47
N ASN A 117 19.35 36.57 13.85
CA ASN A 117 20.45 37.50 13.61
C ASN A 117 20.96 38.10 14.93
N GLY A 118 22.28 38.01 15.17
CA GLY A 118 22.91 38.52 16.38
C GLY A 118 22.81 37.62 17.63
N TYR A 119 22.22 36.42 17.53
CA TYR A 119 22.30 35.42 18.61
C TYR A 119 23.77 35.06 18.90
N ARG A 120 24.14 35.02 20.19
CA ARG A 120 25.50 34.70 20.64
C ARG A 120 25.49 33.42 21.48
N TYR A 121 26.11 32.39 20.94
CA TYR A 121 26.35 31.13 21.65
C TYR A 121 27.16 31.35 22.92
N LYS A 122 26.76 30.69 24.01
CA LYS A 122 27.53 30.64 25.24
C LYS A 122 28.77 29.77 25.04
N SER A 123 29.92 30.25 25.51
CA SER A 123 31.13 29.44 25.59
C SER A 123 30.93 28.34 26.62
N LYS A 124 31.44 27.14 26.32
CA LYS A 124 31.36 26.00 27.25
C LYS A 124 32.67 25.24 27.23
N GLU A 125 33.27 25.11 28.41
CA GLU A 125 34.44 24.28 28.64
C GLU A 125 34.04 22.84 29.00
N ALA A 126 34.89 21.89 28.63
CA ALA A 126 34.68 20.47 28.93
C ALA A 126 35.07 20.13 30.37
N SER A 127 34.33 19.24 31.01
CA SER A 127 34.53 18.84 32.42
C SER A 127 34.88 17.35 32.55
N ALA A 128 35.27 16.91 33.75
CA ALA A 128 35.85 15.59 33.98
C ALA A 128 34.82 14.44 33.88
N ILE A 129 34.87 13.68 32.79
CA ILE A 129 33.98 12.54 32.49
C ILE A 129 34.49 11.17 32.99
N SER A 130 35.69 11.09 33.56
CA SER A 130 36.34 9.81 33.93
C SER A 130 35.54 8.96 34.93
N ASN A 131 34.87 9.58 35.88
CA ASN A 131 33.98 8.89 36.83
C ASN A 131 32.67 8.42 36.18
N LEU A 132 32.20 9.10 35.13
CA LEU A 132 30.99 8.71 34.38
C LEU A 132 31.27 7.49 33.51
N PHE A 133 32.43 7.41 32.85
CA PHE A 133 32.84 6.21 32.11
C PHE A 133 32.89 4.97 33.02
N LYS A 134 33.57 5.05 34.17
CA LYS A 134 33.59 3.94 35.16
C LYS A 134 32.18 3.53 35.62
N LYS A 135 31.28 4.49 35.80
CA LYS A 135 29.89 4.21 36.18
C LYS A 135 29.10 3.54 35.05
N ALA A 136 29.36 3.89 33.79
CA ALA A 136 28.77 3.23 32.63
C ALA A 136 29.31 1.80 32.46
N GLU A 137 30.63 1.59 32.60
CA GLU A 137 31.28 0.27 32.56
C GLU A 137 30.63 -0.71 33.55
N VAL A 138 30.46 -0.30 34.82
CA VAL A 138 29.82 -1.13 35.85
C VAL A 138 28.38 -1.49 35.48
N LEU A 139 27.59 -0.54 34.96
CA LEU A 139 26.20 -0.80 34.56
C LEU A 139 26.10 -1.73 33.34
N ILE A 140 27.00 -1.59 32.36
CA ILE A 140 27.06 -2.46 31.17
C ILE A 140 27.43 -3.89 31.56
N LEU A 141 28.32 -4.08 32.53
CA LEU A 141 28.68 -5.41 33.05
C LEU A 141 27.52 -6.05 33.86
N GLN A 142 26.79 -5.26 34.65
CA GLN A 142 25.60 -5.73 35.37
C GLN A 142 24.47 -6.15 34.42
N ASP A 143 24.21 -5.35 33.38
CA ASP A 143 23.27 -5.64 32.28
C ASP A 143 23.62 -6.96 31.55
N GLN A 144 24.90 -7.18 31.24
CA GLN A 144 25.39 -8.42 30.64
C GLN A 144 25.22 -9.64 31.56
N GLN A 145 25.52 -9.51 32.87
CA GLN A 145 25.35 -10.60 33.83
C GLN A 145 23.88 -10.98 34.02
N ALA A 146 22.99 -9.98 34.14
CA ALA A 146 21.54 -10.18 34.23
C ALA A 146 20.92 -10.76 32.94
N THR A 147 21.59 -10.64 31.79
CA THR A 147 21.16 -11.23 30.51
C THR A 147 21.68 -12.66 30.32
N GLN A 148 22.80 -13.03 30.94
CA GLN A 148 23.35 -14.39 30.89
C GLN A 148 22.69 -15.34 31.89
N GLN A 149 22.18 -14.82 33.01
CA GLN A 149 21.28 -15.57 33.89
C GLN A 149 19.84 -15.45 33.34
N GLY A 150 19.33 -16.53 32.75
CA GLY A 150 17.93 -16.61 32.33
C GLY A 150 16.96 -16.37 33.50
N PRO A 151 15.68 -16.03 33.23
CA PRO A 151 14.74 -15.55 34.24
C PRO A 151 14.63 -16.54 35.41
N ASN A 152 15.24 -16.17 36.54
CA ASN A 152 15.38 -17.06 37.67
C ASN A 152 14.03 -17.17 38.39
N VAL A 153 13.43 -18.36 38.35
CA VAL A 153 12.20 -18.66 39.08
C VAL A 153 12.56 -18.89 40.54
N ASP A 154 12.69 -17.79 41.30
CA ASP A 154 12.37 -17.75 42.73
C ASP A 154 12.40 -16.30 43.25
N LEU A 155 11.20 -15.77 43.53
CA LEU A 155 11.02 -14.56 44.35
C LEU A 155 9.67 -14.59 45.10
N LEU A 156 9.38 -15.75 45.71
CA LEU A 156 8.21 -15.99 46.56
C LEU A 156 8.61 -16.65 47.91
N THR A 157 9.66 -16.16 48.57
CA THR A 157 9.89 -16.47 50.00
C THR A 157 10.67 -15.37 50.72
N ALA A 158 9.98 -14.35 51.21
CA ALA A 158 10.55 -13.33 52.09
C ALA A 158 9.47 -12.61 52.92
N CYS A 159 8.77 -13.32 53.82
CA CYS A 159 8.11 -12.79 55.02
C CYS A 159 7.38 -13.87 55.86
N GLU A 160 8.09 -14.92 56.29
CA GLU A 160 7.70 -15.66 57.49
C GLU A 160 8.74 -15.42 58.58
N GLY A 161 8.33 -14.77 59.67
CA GLY A 161 9.21 -14.44 60.78
C GLY A 161 9.39 -15.62 61.72
N GLY A 162 10.61 -16.12 61.86
CA GLY A 162 10.94 -17.18 62.82
C GLY A 162 10.66 -16.73 64.27
N SER A 163 10.00 -17.58 65.04
CA SER A 163 9.64 -17.29 66.44
C SER A 163 10.82 -17.51 67.39
N SER A 164 10.97 -16.60 68.36
CA SER A 164 11.85 -16.80 69.53
C SER A 164 11.24 -16.20 70.80
N SER A 165 10.63 -17.07 71.60
CA SER A 165 10.25 -16.85 73.01
C SER A 165 11.50 -16.71 73.91
N PRO A 166 11.42 -16.29 75.19
CA PRO A 166 10.21 -16.15 76.03
C PRO A 166 10.07 -14.84 76.86
N GLY A 167 8.87 -14.58 77.38
CA GLY A 167 8.57 -13.51 78.34
C GLY A 167 7.22 -13.71 79.05
N MET A 168 7.15 -13.40 80.35
CA MET A 168 6.01 -13.64 81.26
C MET A 168 4.86 -12.60 81.17
N GLY A 169 3.67 -12.95 81.68
CA GLY A 169 2.62 -12.02 82.14
C GLY A 169 1.31 -12.07 81.34
N THR A 170 0.21 -12.72 81.75
CA THR A 170 -0.75 -12.45 82.86
C THR A 170 -1.86 -11.41 82.59
N ALA A 171 -3.05 -11.93 82.23
CA ALA A 171 -4.38 -11.62 82.79
C ALA A 171 -5.10 -10.26 82.52
N SER A 172 -6.43 -10.29 82.74
CA SER A 172 -7.42 -9.17 82.84
C SER A 172 -7.62 -8.33 81.56
N THR A 173 -8.77 -8.35 80.85
CA THR A 173 -10.20 -8.06 81.19
C THR A 173 -10.59 -6.57 81.10
N ASP A 174 -11.89 -6.36 80.83
CA ASP A 174 -12.66 -5.12 81.07
C ASP A 174 -12.42 -3.93 80.10
N GLU A 175 -13.41 -3.11 79.74
CA GLU A 175 -14.87 -3.31 79.50
C GLU A 175 -15.40 -2.06 78.74
N ILE A 176 -16.71 -1.96 78.48
CA ILE A 176 -17.50 -0.69 78.39
C ILE A 176 -17.08 0.37 77.32
N SER A 177 -17.94 0.86 76.42
CA SER A 177 -19.31 0.47 76.06
C SER A 177 -19.84 1.29 74.86
N HIS A 178 -21.00 0.85 74.34
CA HIS A 178 -22.01 1.58 73.54
C HIS A 178 -21.59 2.23 72.19
N THR A 179 -22.08 1.79 71.01
CA THR A 179 -23.49 1.65 70.51
C THR A 179 -24.24 2.99 70.47
N THR A 180 -24.96 3.37 69.42
CA THR A 180 -26.06 2.67 68.68
C THR A 180 -26.23 3.29 67.26
N LEU A 181 -27.01 2.83 66.26
CA LEU A 181 -27.73 1.61 65.78
C LEU A 181 -28.22 1.96 64.33
N LEU A 182 -28.79 1.17 63.40
CA LEU A 182 -29.26 -0.23 63.20
C LEU A 182 -28.62 -0.72 61.84
N GLU A 183 -28.33 -2.00 61.53
CA GLU A 183 -29.18 -3.20 61.33
C GLU A 183 -30.14 -3.16 60.10
N THR A 184 -30.36 -4.20 59.27
CA THR A 184 -29.64 -5.46 58.86
C THR A 184 -30.19 -5.89 57.44
N THR A 185 -30.19 -7.10 56.82
CA THR A 185 -29.98 -8.51 57.23
C THR A 185 -29.49 -9.42 56.06
N ILE A 186 -28.26 -9.91 56.17
CA ILE A 186 -27.73 -11.28 55.87
C ILE A 186 -28.50 -12.25 54.90
N THR A 187 -27.82 -12.65 53.82
CA THR A 187 -27.89 -13.90 52.98
C THR A 187 -29.08 -14.25 52.05
N SER A 188 -28.80 -14.50 50.76
CA SER A 188 -28.65 -15.86 50.14
C SER A 188 -28.86 -15.90 48.59
N ARG A 189 -28.54 -17.05 47.94
CA ARG A 189 -28.61 -17.37 46.48
C ARG A 189 -30.09 -17.61 46.01
N PRO A 190 -30.45 -17.72 44.70
CA PRO A 190 -29.63 -18.07 43.51
C PRO A 190 -29.94 -17.29 42.19
N SER A 191 -29.42 -17.77 41.05
CA SER A 191 -29.55 -17.20 39.70
C SER A 191 -30.73 -17.74 38.85
N PRO A 192 -31.37 -16.90 38.02
CA PRO A 192 -32.02 -17.27 36.75
C PRO A 192 -31.15 -16.81 35.55
N ARG A 193 -30.98 -17.54 34.43
CA ARG A 193 -31.93 -18.07 33.42
C ARG A 193 -32.63 -17.00 32.55
N PHE A 194 -32.27 -16.99 31.26
CA PHE A 194 -33.04 -16.37 30.18
C PHE A 194 -34.36 -17.13 29.92
N PRO A 195 -35.46 -16.44 29.56
CA PRO A 195 -36.60 -17.01 28.87
C PRO A 195 -36.66 -16.60 27.38
N THR A 196 -37.44 -17.34 26.58
CA THR A 196 -37.67 -17.07 25.15
C THR A 196 -39.15 -17.17 24.77
N ARG A 197 -39.53 -16.38 23.74
CA ARG A 197 -40.56 -16.65 22.71
C ARG A 197 -42.06 -16.39 22.99
N HIS A 198 -42.74 -16.10 21.86
CA HIS A 198 -44.19 -15.92 21.60
C HIS A 198 -44.82 -14.67 22.24
N ALA A 199 -45.51 -13.76 21.51
CA ALA A 199 -46.65 -13.89 20.57
C ALA A 199 -47.98 -14.17 21.33
N SER A 200 -49.13 -13.57 21.01
CA SER A 200 -49.61 -12.90 19.76
C SER A 200 -50.84 -12.01 20.00
N ASN A 201 -51.11 -11.04 19.10
CA ASN A 201 -52.44 -10.43 18.78
C ASN A 201 -53.15 -9.67 19.92
N ASP A 202 -54.12 -8.76 19.73
CA ASP A 202 -54.77 -8.11 18.55
C ASP A 202 -55.40 -6.77 19.06
N SER A 203 -55.92 -5.78 18.32
CA SER A 203 -56.10 -5.43 16.89
C SER A 203 -56.48 -3.90 16.85
N LEU A 204 -57.11 -3.20 15.88
CA LEU A 204 -57.73 -3.42 14.55
C LEU A 204 -57.91 -2.03 13.85
N LYS A 205 -58.15 -1.99 12.51
CA LYS A 205 -58.70 -0.87 11.69
C LYS A 205 -57.84 0.43 11.55
N SER A 206 -57.34 0.85 10.38
CA SER A 206 -57.93 1.17 9.04
C SER A 206 -58.35 2.65 8.92
N GLU A 207 -58.33 3.32 7.76
CA GLU A 207 -58.49 2.87 6.35
C GLU A 207 -57.70 3.71 5.29
N ASN A 208 -57.79 3.24 4.03
CA ASN A 208 -57.76 3.99 2.74
C ASN A 208 -56.44 4.36 2.04
N LEU A 209 -56.32 3.80 0.83
CA LEU A 209 -55.46 4.16 -0.32
C LEU A 209 -56.22 5.16 -1.25
N ILE A 210 -55.72 5.35 -2.48
CA ILE A 210 -56.38 5.96 -3.67
C ILE A 210 -56.26 7.50 -3.73
N CYS A 211 -55.83 8.16 -4.83
CA CYS A 211 -55.11 7.73 -6.05
C CYS A 211 -54.63 8.97 -6.86
N PHE A 212 -53.72 8.74 -7.82
CA PHE A 212 -53.53 9.47 -9.11
C PHE A 212 -53.33 11.02 -9.10
N ASP A 213 -52.83 11.70 -10.13
CA ASP A 213 -52.52 11.36 -11.55
C ASP A 213 -51.11 11.83 -11.97
N GLU A 214 -50.61 11.32 -13.11
CA GLU A 214 -49.58 12.00 -13.92
C GLU A 214 -50.24 13.05 -14.82
N ASP A 215 -49.54 14.12 -15.22
CA ASP A 215 -49.74 14.65 -16.58
C ASP A 215 -48.55 15.45 -17.13
N ILE A 216 -48.45 15.54 -18.45
CA ILE A 216 -47.37 16.17 -19.22
C ILE A 216 -47.97 17.24 -20.15
N ASN A 217 -47.53 18.50 -20.04
CA ASN A 217 -47.31 19.45 -21.14
C ASN A 217 -46.61 20.71 -20.55
N ILE A 218 -45.56 21.31 -21.13
CA ILE A 218 -45.31 21.83 -22.48
C ILE A 218 -45.87 23.27 -22.70
N ASP A 219 -44.91 24.19 -22.79
CA ASP A 219 -44.83 25.43 -23.58
C ASP A 219 -45.27 26.85 -23.10
N CYS A 220 -44.54 27.80 -23.70
CA CYS A 220 -44.90 29.17 -24.10
C CYS A 220 -45.57 30.18 -23.14
N SER A 221 -44.71 30.86 -22.35
CA SER A 221 -44.37 32.30 -22.50
C SER A 221 -45.43 33.44 -22.64
N ARG A 222 -45.10 34.59 -22.02
CA ARG A 222 -45.69 35.96 -22.14
C ARG A 222 -47.10 36.13 -21.52
N GLY A 223 -47.49 37.31 -21.01
CA GLY A 223 -46.81 38.60 -20.82
C GLY A 223 -47.45 39.36 -19.64
N GLN A 224 -46.73 40.19 -18.86
CA GLN A 224 -46.32 41.57 -19.17
C GLN A 224 -47.48 42.60 -19.26
N LEU A 225 -47.48 43.57 -18.34
CA LEU A 225 -47.50 45.05 -18.51
C LEU A 225 -48.07 45.75 -17.24
N SER A 226 -47.76 46.98 -16.82
CA SER A 226 -46.91 48.12 -17.27
C SER A 226 -46.60 49.00 -16.01
N SER A 227 -45.86 50.13 -15.98
CA SER A 227 -45.31 51.02 -17.03
C SER A 227 -44.18 51.95 -16.53
N LYS A 228 -43.20 52.28 -17.42
CA LYS A 228 -42.45 53.56 -17.55
C LYS A 228 -41.57 54.02 -16.36
N GLN A 229 -40.47 54.78 -16.48
CA GLN A 229 -39.58 55.30 -17.57
C GLN A 229 -38.18 55.52 -16.89
N GLN A 230 -37.00 55.75 -17.50
CA GLN A 230 -36.64 56.37 -18.78
C GLN A 230 -35.18 56.01 -19.22
N GLN A 231 -34.92 56.14 -20.54
CA GLN A 231 -33.69 56.27 -21.37
C GLN A 231 -32.27 56.48 -20.75
N SER A 232 -31.11 56.31 -21.45
CA SER A 232 -30.58 55.39 -22.51
C SER A 232 -29.34 56.02 -23.22
N LEU A 233 -28.59 55.23 -24.02
CA LEU A 233 -27.53 55.61 -25.00
C LEU A 233 -26.10 55.86 -24.45
N LEU A 234 -25.01 55.77 -25.25
CA LEU A 234 -24.52 54.69 -26.16
C LEU A 234 -23.08 55.02 -26.66
N ASP A 235 -22.45 54.07 -27.35
CA ASP A 235 -21.35 54.20 -28.35
C ASP A 235 -19.91 54.67 -27.98
N ASP A 236 -18.95 53.75 -28.26
CA ASP A 236 -17.80 53.90 -29.18
C ASP A 236 -16.32 54.28 -28.82
N TYR A 237 -15.43 53.45 -29.43
CA TYR A 237 -14.03 53.62 -29.90
C TYR A 237 -12.78 53.45 -28.99
N GLU A 238 -11.66 53.10 -29.65
CA GLU A 238 -10.31 52.76 -29.15
C GLU A 238 -9.25 53.89 -29.47
N PRO A 239 -7.91 53.67 -29.52
CA PRO A 239 -6.91 53.17 -28.54
C PRO A 239 -5.68 54.15 -28.38
N ILE A 240 -4.52 53.62 -27.94
CA ILE A 240 -3.11 54.02 -28.29
C ILE A 240 -2.37 55.08 -27.42
N GLU A 241 -1.26 54.61 -26.78
CA GLU A 241 0.12 55.18 -26.65
C GLU A 241 0.37 56.64 -26.13
N LEU A 242 1.55 57.12 -25.66
CA LEU A 242 2.85 56.57 -25.16
C LEU A 242 3.59 57.67 -24.30
N MET A 243 4.54 57.29 -23.41
CA MET A 243 5.78 58.03 -23.00
C MET A 243 5.68 59.48 -22.40
N GLU A 244 6.66 60.12 -21.72
CA GLU A 244 7.99 59.76 -21.14
C GLU A 244 8.46 60.75 -20.02
N LEU A 245 9.48 60.35 -19.23
CA LEU A 245 10.57 61.12 -18.52
C LEU A 245 10.21 62.36 -17.60
N ILE A 246 10.68 62.50 -16.34
CA ILE A 246 12.06 62.66 -15.78
C ILE A 246 12.73 63.98 -16.24
N PRO A 247 13.36 64.87 -15.40
CA PRO A 247 14.11 64.58 -14.14
C PRO A 247 14.01 65.56 -12.91
N MET A 248 14.56 65.10 -11.77
CA MET A 248 15.33 65.77 -10.68
C MET A 248 15.13 67.26 -10.29
N SER A 249 15.05 67.54 -8.97
CA SER A 249 16.22 67.96 -8.14
C SER A 249 15.85 68.33 -6.67
N SER A 250 16.83 68.67 -5.83
CA SER A 250 16.82 68.57 -4.35
C SER A 250 17.20 69.84 -3.56
N THR A 251 16.62 70.06 -2.37
CA THR A 251 17.17 70.75 -1.14
C THR A 251 16.16 70.52 0.02
N SER A 252 16.47 70.21 1.30
CA SER A 252 17.36 70.83 2.32
C SER A 252 16.88 72.22 2.81
N THR A 253 16.81 72.61 4.11
CA THR A 253 17.27 71.98 5.39
C THR A 253 16.60 72.60 6.65
N THR A 254 16.67 71.88 7.80
CA THR A 254 16.69 72.35 9.24
C THR A 254 15.60 73.27 9.88
N LEU A 255 14.94 72.77 10.96
CA LEU A 255 14.98 73.15 12.42
C LEU A 255 15.03 74.66 12.87
N PRO A 256 14.69 75.10 14.13
CA PRO A 256 14.67 74.33 15.42
C PRO A 256 13.66 74.73 16.58
N LEU A 257 13.77 73.98 17.70
CA LEU A 257 13.65 74.36 19.14
C LEU A 257 12.29 74.51 19.90
N GLU A 258 12.39 74.74 21.23
CA GLU A 258 11.47 74.34 22.32
C GLU A 258 10.98 75.50 23.22
N SER A 259 9.94 75.28 24.06
CA SER A 259 9.96 75.54 25.54
C SER A 259 8.55 75.34 26.21
N ARG A 260 8.46 75.52 27.55
CA ARG A 260 7.28 75.23 28.41
C ARG A 260 6.67 76.49 29.05
N GLN A 261 5.38 76.43 29.45
CA GLN A 261 4.87 77.10 30.66
C GLN A 261 3.57 76.43 31.20
N ASN A 262 3.14 76.80 32.43
CA ASN A 262 2.02 76.20 33.19
C ASN A 262 0.74 77.07 33.13
N ASP A 263 -0.41 76.56 33.61
CA ASP A 263 -1.05 77.14 34.82
C ASP A 263 -2.26 76.40 35.46
N ASN A 264 -2.32 76.51 36.80
CA ASN A 264 -3.46 76.63 37.75
C ASN A 264 -4.69 75.67 37.83
N GLN A 265 -4.95 75.22 39.08
CA GLN A 265 -6.26 75.06 39.80
C GLN A 265 -7.25 73.94 39.35
N SER A 266 -8.08 73.31 40.21
CA SER A 266 -8.25 73.29 41.69
C SER A 266 -9.04 72.03 42.15
N LEU A 267 -8.94 71.65 43.44
CA LEU A 267 -9.69 70.54 44.11
C LEU A 267 -10.77 71.10 45.08
N PRO A 268 -11.83 70.32 45.46
CA PRO A 268 -11.77 69.63 46.77
C PRO A 268 -12.57 68.31 46.97
N SER A 269 -12.07 67.48 47.90
CA SER A 269 -12.76 66.64 48.93
C SER A 269 -13.87 65.62 48.53
N THR A 270 -13.65 64.29 48.52
CA THR A 270 -13.45 63.31 49.65
C THR A 270 -14.69 62.91 50.46
N HIS A 271 -14.99 61.59 50.53
CA HIS A 271 -15.09 60.80 51.79
C HIS A 271 -15.02 59.28 51.49
N MET A 272 -14.86 58.42 52.52
CA MET A 272 -14.52 56.98 52.39
C MET A 272 -15.38 56.07 53.29
N THR A 273 -15.55 54.80 52.93
CA THR A 273 -15.85 53.67 53.85
C THR A 273 -15.57 52.28 53.22
N SER A 274 -15.59 51.22 54.05
CA SER A 274 -15.47 49.77 53.74
C SER A 274 -16.09 48.98 54.94
N PRO A 275 -16.09 47.62 55.08
CA PRO A 275 -15.92 46.50 54.12
C PRO A 275 -16.92 45.28 54.30
N LEU A 276 -17.01 44.37 53.30
CA LEU A 276 -17.41 42.93 53.40
C LEU A 276 -18.86 42.57 53.91
N PRO A 277 -19.28 41.27 54.02
CA PRO A 277 -19.68 40.30 52.96
C PRO A 277 -21.10 39.67 53.26
N PRO A 278 -21.43 38.41 52.87
CA PRO A 278 -21.56 37.75 51.56
C PRO A 278 -23.05 37.47 51.16
N GLY A 279 -23.32 36.84 50.00
CA GLY A 279 -24.64 36.25 49.70
C GLY A 279 -24.81 35.71 48.27
N ASP A 280 -25.50 34.58 48.12
CA ASP A 280 -25.77 33.91 46.82
C ASP A 280 -26.97 34.50 46.06
N CYS A 281 -26.90 34.51 44.72
CA CYS A 281 -27.86 33.74 43.91
C CYS A 281 -27.44 33.67 42.41
N SER A 282 -27.85 32.60 41.73
CA SER A 282 -27.57 32.36 40.31
C SER A 282 -28.58 33.01 39.37
N MET A 283 -28.13 33.57 38.24
CA MET A 283 -28.91 33.60 36.99
C MET A 283 -27.99 33.64 35.77
N GLU A 284 -28.28 32.80 34.78
CA GLU A 284 -27.56 32.76 33.51
C GLU A 284 -27.82 34.02 32.68
N LYS A 285 -26.83 34.45 31.89
CA LYS A 285 -27.03 35.47 30.86
C LYS A 285 -26.26 35.13 29.59
N THR A 286 -27.00 34.74 28.56
CA THR A 286 -26.51 34.31 27.27
C THR A 286 -25.65 35.39 26.60
N ILE A 287 -24.34 35.14 26.45
CA ILE A 287 -23.47 35.98 25.64
C ILE A 287 -23.60 35.54 24.18
N HIS A 288 -24.09 36.44 23.32
CA HIS A 288 -24.17 36.18 21.89
C HIS A 288 -22.77 35.93 21.30
N SER A 289 -22.61 34.81 20.61
CA SER A 289 -21.36 34.42 19.97
C SER A 289 -21.08 35.27 18.72
N SER A 290 -20.23 36.28 18.88
CA SER A 290 -19.67 37.05 17.75
C SER A 290 -19.01 36.09 16.75
N GLY A 291 -19.38 36.20 15.47
CA GLY A 291 -19.23 35.12 14.50
C GLY A 291 -17.81 34.57 14.30
N ARG A 292 -17.68 33.24 14.33
CA ARG A 292 -16.54 32.55 13.70
C ARG A 292 -16.55 32.84 12.19
N PRO A 293 -15.42 33.18 11.55
CA PRO A 293 -15.36 33.25 10.09
C PRO A 293 -15.63 31.85 9.50
N ARG A 294 -16.44 31.78 8.44
CA ARG A 294 -16.74 30.53 7.72
C ARG A 294 -15.50 30.04 6.98
N VAL A 295 -14.79 29.09 7.57
CA VAL A 295 -14.05 28.05 6.83
C VAL A 295 -15.08 27.01 6.37
N ASP A 296 -14.88 26.40 5.20
CA ASP A 296 -15.78 25.39 4.67
C ASP A 296 -16.05 24.27 5.68
N THR A 297 -17.31 24.17 6.11
CA THR A 297 -17.72 23.37 7.27
C THR A 297 -17.60 21.87 7.01
N GLU A 298 -17.59 21.45 5.74
CA GLU A 298 -17.43 20.06 5.34
C GLU A 298 -15.97 19.59 5.44
N ILE A 299 -15.03 20.39 4.94
CA ILE A 299 -13.60 20.04 4.95
C ILE A 299 -13.01 20.20 6.35
N ALA A 300 -13.39 21.25 7.08
CA ALA A 300 -12.97 21.44 8.47
C ALA A 300 -13.39 20.25 9.36
N ARG A 301 -14.66 19.81 9.27
CA ARG A 301 -15.18 18.64 9.98
C ARG A 301 -14.52 17.33 9.53
N SER A 302 -14.32 17.15 8.22
CA SER A 302 -13.63 15.96 7.68
C SER A 302 -12.17 15.85 8.15
N LEU A 303 -11.49 16.98 8.33
CA LEU A 303 -10.14 17.06 8.87
C LEU A 303 -10.13 16.85 10.39
N GLU A 304 -11.09 17.43 11.10
CA GLU A 304 -11.20 17.26 12.55
C GLU A 304 -11.48 15.81 12.95
N GLU A 305 -12.39 15.09 12.28
CA GLU A 305 -12.64 13.66 12.53
C GLU A 305 -11.41 12.77 12.25
N ARG A 306 -10.60 13.10 11.25
CA ARG A 306 -9.35 12.34 10.98
C ARG A 306 -8.25 12.66 11.98
N ILE A 307 -8.13 13.90 12.43
CA ILE A 307 -7.20 14.27 13.52
C ILE A 307 -7.67 13.63 14.84
N LYS A 308 -8.99 13.51 15.07
CA LYS A 308 -9.59 12.80 16.19
C LYS A 308 -9.23 11.31 16.16
N SER A 309 -9.37 10.66 15.00
CA SER A 309 -8.94 9.27 14.75
C SER A 309 -7.42 9.07 14.90
N LEU A 310 -6.61 10.07 14.55
CA LEU A 310 -5.17 10.07 14.84
C LEU A 310 -4.92 10.15 16.35
N ALA A 311 -5.61 11.07 17.04
CA ALA A 311 -5.44 11.28 18.48
C ALA A 311 -5.92 10.09 19.32
N SER A 312 -6.92 9.33 18.89
CA SER A 312 -7.33 8.10 19.60
C SER A 312 -6.26 7.02 19.58
N MET A 313 -5.49 6.85 18.49
CA MET A 313 -4.32 5.97 18.48
C MET A 313 -3.25 6.42 19.49
N MET A 314 -3.05 7.74 19.61
CA MET A 314 -2.06 8.31 20.51
C MET A 314 -2.39 8.13 22.01
N GLN A 315 -3.61 7.70 22.38
CA GLN A 315 -3.92 7.31 23.78
C GLN A 315 -3.11 6.09 24.25
N PHE A 316 -2.64 5.26 23.31
CA PHE A 316 -1.91 4.02 23.58
C PHE A 316 -0.39 4.15 23.32
N ALA A 317 0.09 5.34 22.94
CA ALA A 317 1.48 5.58 22.57
C ALA A 317 2.37 5.81 23.82
N PRO A 318 3.32 4.93 24.17
CA PRO A 318 4.20 5.15 25.32
C PRO A 318 5.37 6.06 24.96
N GLY A 319 5.83 6.87 25.92
CA GLY A 319 6.96 7.78 25.76
C GLY A 319 6.55 9.21 25.40
N HIS A 320 7.40 9.93 24.65
CA HIS A 320 7.13 11.32 24.27
C HIS A 320 6.17 11.40 23.08
N ALA A 321 4.89 11.14 23.34
CA ALA A 321 3.81 11.30 22.37
C ALA A 321 3.55 12.77 22.04
N THR A 322 3.46 13.13 20.76
CA THR A 322 2.99 14.45 20.30
C THR A 322 2.19 14.35 19.01
N VAL A 323 1.17 15.19 18.85
CA VAL A 323 0.50 15.41 17.55
C VAL A 323 0.90 16.79 17.01
N ARG A 324 1.42 16.82 15.78
CA ARG A 324 1.95 18.04 15.13
C ARG A 324 1.46 18.13 13.69
N LEU A 325 1.31 19.35 13.19
CA LEU A 325 0.99 19.60 11.78
C LEU A 325 2.21 20.18 11.07
N LYS A 326 2.86 19.37 10.23
CA LYS A 326 4.05 19.72 9.43
C LYS A 326 3.60 20.24 8.05
N PHE A 327 4.16 21.36 7.60
CA PHE A 327 4.07 21.76 6.20
C PHE A 327 5.15 21.04 5.39
N GLY A 328 4.89 20.78 4.11
CA GLY A 328 5.83 20.07 3.24
C GLY A 328 5.27 19.85 1.85
N ARG A 329 5.75 18.82 1.14
CA ARG A 329 5.28 18.46 -0.21
C ARG A 329 5.11 16.96 -0.35
N PHE A 330 3.93 16.53 -0.80
CA PHE A 330 3.69 15.14 -1.20
C PHE A 330 4.18 14.90 -2.63
N TYR A 331 4.84 13.76 -2.83
CA TYR A 331 5.18 13.25 -4.16
C TYR A 331 5.08 11.73 -4.20
N ILE A 332 4.65 11.18 -5.33
CA ILE A 332 4.50 9.74 -5.54
C ILE A 332 5.57 9.27 -6.52
N VAL A 333 6.35 8.25 -6.13
CA VAL A 333 7.36 7.61 -6.98
C VAL A 333 6.81 6.32 -7.61
N ASN A 334 7.52 5.76 -8.59
CA ASN A 334 7.13 4.53 -9.32
C ASN A 334 5.74 4.59 -10.00
N PHE A 335 5.24 5.79 -10.29
CA PHE A 335 3.89 5.98 -10.83
C PHE A 335 3.79 5.63 -12.32
N ALA A 336 2.65 5.07 -12.75
CA ALA A 336 2.46 4.62 -14.13
C ALA A 336 2.24 5.79 -15.09
N ALA A 337 3.08 5.93 -16.12
CA ALA A 337 3.07 7.07 -17.03
C ALA A 337 1.72 7.29 -17.76
N GLU A 338 1.00 6.22 -18.09
CA GLU A 338 -0.37 6.24 -18.66
C GLU A 338 -1.39 7.00 -17.80
N GLN A 339 -1.14 7.10 -16.50
CA GLN A 339 -2.03 7.72 -15.52
C GLN A 339 -1.66 9.19 -15.21
N VAL A 340 -0.63 9.73 -15.88
CA VAL A 340 -0.14 11.10 -15.72
C VAL A 340 -0.65 11.97 -16.86
N ASP A 341 -1.17 13.14 -16.53
CA ASP A 341 -1.53 14.15 -17.50
C ASP A 341 -0.26 14.81 -18.07
N VAL A 342 0.15 14.36 -19.24
CA VAL A 342 1.30 14.92 -19.98
C VAL A 342 0.94 16.09 -20.90
N THR A 343 -0.31 16.57 -20.89
CA THR A 343 -0.74 17.65 -21.77
C THR A 343 -0.35 19.04 -21.22
N SER A 344 0.39 19.81 -22.03
CA SER A 344 0.66 21.22 -21.77
C SER A 344 -0.35 22.13 -22.49
N ASP A 345 -0.41 22.06 -23.83
CA ASP A 345 -0.96 23.17 -24.64
C ASP A 345 -2.04 22.81 -25.68
N PHE A 346 -2.55 21.57 -25.71
CA PHE A 346 -3.63 21.23 -26.64
C PHE A 346 -4.95 21.95 -26.28
N ASN A 347 -5.46 22.76 -27.21
CA ASN A 347 -6.77 23.44 -27.14
C ASN A 347 -7.90 22.64 -27.81
N GLY A 348 -7.79 21.31 -27.85
CA GLY A 348 -8.82 20.40 -28.37
C GLY A 348 -9.67 19.77 -27.26
N PRO A 349 -10.90 19.30 -27.56
CA PRO A 349 -11.78 18.65 -26.59
C PRO A 349 -11.28 17.24 -26.23
N PHE A 350 -10.42 17.14 -25.22
CA PHE A 350 -9.72 15.91 -24.85
C PHE A 350 -10.22 15.27 -23.55
N SER A 351 -10.23 13.94 -23.50
CA SER A 351 -10.62 13.13 -22.34
C SER A 351 -9.39 12.49 -21.67
N GLY A 352 -8.54 13.32 -21.04
CA GLY A 352 -7.44 12.84 -20.19
C GLY A 352 -7.91 12.05 -18.95
N PRO A 353 -6.99 11.48 -18.15
CA PRO A 353 -7.29 10.59 -17.02
C PRO A 353 -7.81 11.35 -15.77
N PHE A 354 -8.88 12.13 -15.94
CA PHE A 354 -9.47 13.00 -14.92
C PHE A 354 -10.30 12.21 -13.89
N ARG A 355 -9.78 12.10 -12.65
CA ARG A 355 -10.39 11.35 -11.54
C ARG A 355 -11.44 12.16 -10.78
N ARG A 356 -12.41 11.48 -10.18
CA ARG A 356 -13.30 12.04 -9.15
C ARG A 356 -12.60 11.98 -7.78
N MET A 357 -13.05 12.82 -6.84
CA MET A 357 -12.49 12.91 -5.49
C MET A 357 -12.42 11.54 -4.79
N ALA A 358 -13.52 10.78 -4.75
CA ALA A 358 -13.60 9.49 -4.09
C ALA A 358 -12.56 8.49 -4.64
N ASN A 359 -12.59 8.23 -5.95
CA ASN A 359 -11.65 7.33 -6.62
C ASN A 359 -10.19 7.70 -6.35
N LEU A 360 -9.85 8.99 -6.34
CA LEU A 360 -8.49 9.45 -6.04
C LEU A 360 -8.12 9.23 -4.57
N LEU A 361 -9.04 9.44 -3.62
CA LEU A 361 -8.79 9.11 -2.22
C LEU A 361 -8.61 7.60 -2.03
N ASP A 362 -9.40 6.77 -2.70
CA ASP A 362 -9.22 5.31 -2.69
C ASP A 362 -7.85 4.91 -3.30
N ASP A 363 -7.45 5.49 -4.44
CA ASP A 363 -6.12 5.28 -5.04
C ASP A 363 -4.98 5.61 -4.05
N LEU A 364 -5.14 6.66 -3.21
CA LEU A 364 -4.13 7.15 -2.29
C LEU A 364 -4.05 6.36 -0.97
N GLU A 365 -5.20 5.99 -0.39
CA GLU A 365 -5.28 5.10 0.77
C GLU A 365 -4.69 3.72 0.41
N ASP A 366 -4.87 3.26 -0.83
CA ASP A 366 -4.27 2.02 -1.34
C ASP A 366 -2.77 2.16 -1.67
N ALA A 367 -2.32 3.35 -2.09
CA ALA A 367 -0.90 3.62 -2.34
C ALA A 367 -0.07 3.78 -1.05
N THR A 368 -0.66 4.20 0.07
CA THR A 368 0.08 4.53 1.30
C THR A 368 0.84 3.33 1.89
N PRO A 369 0.23 2.13 2.06
CA PRO A 369 0.94 0.93 2.49
C PRO A 369 2.08 0.48 1.58
N SER A 370 2.12 0.92 0.31
CA SER A 370 3.19 0.55 -0.63
C SER A 370 4.50 1.31 -0.43
N GLY A 371 4.51 2.38 0.37
CA GLY A 371 5.67 3.24 0.59
C GLY A 371 6.05 4.14 -0.61
N HIS A 372 5.30 4.08 -1.71
CA HIS A 372 5.53 4.93 -2.90
C HIS A 372 5.15 6.41 -2.71
N LEU A 373 4.29 6.72 -1.74
CA LEU A 373 4.02 8.10 -1.33
C LEU A 373 5.12 8.60 -0.40
N ARG A 374 5.63 9.81 -0.66
CA ARG A 374 6.73 10.45 0.05
C ARG A 374 6.33 11.87 0.50
N PHE A 375 7.01 12.38 1.52
CA PHE A 375 6.78 13.74 2.04
C PHE A 375 8.12 14.44 2.33
N SER A 376 8.33 15.61 1.73
CA SER A 376 9.47 16.50 2.04
C SER A 376 9.02 17.56 3.03
N THR A 377 9.63 17.59 4.23
CA THR A 377 9.47 18.68 5.23
C THR A 377 10.27 19.94 4.90
N VAL A 378 11.22 19.85 3.94
CA VAL A 378 12.08 20.97 3.56
C VAL A 378 11.29 21.99 2.75
N LEU A 379 11.09 23.19 3.31
CA LEU A 379 10.40 24.30 2.65
C LEU A 379 11.40 25.21 1.92
N SER A 380 12.50 25.58 2.59
CA SER A 380 13.51 26.47 2.01
C SER A 380 14.91 26.20 2.53
N THR A 381 15.89 26.82 1.89
CA THR A 381 17.31 26.81 2.25
C THR A 381 17.88 28.20 2.54
N ILE A 382 17.04 29.25 2.47
CA ILE A 382 17.45 30.66 2.62
C ILE A 382 16.67 31.40 3.72
N GLY A 383 17.32 32.36 4.38
CA GLY A 383 16.74 33.11 5.49
C GLY A 383 15.50 33.96 5.17
N PRO A 384 15.42 34.67 4.02
CA PRO A 384 14.27 35.51 3.70
C PRO A 384 12.95 34.75 3.53
N ASP A 385 13.01 33.48 3.14
CA ASP A 385 11.83 32.62 3.07
C ASP A 385 11.30 32.30 4.47
N ALA A 386 12.17 32.14 5.48
CA ALA A 386 11.74 31.95 6.87
C ALA A 386 11.08 33.22 7.45
N ASP A 387 11.59 34.41 7.11
CA ASP A 387 10.95 35.68 7.42
C ASP A 387 9.56 35.81 6.77
N ALA A 388 9.37 35.24 5.57
CA ALA A 388 8.08 35.19 4.88
C ALA A 388 7.12 34.14 5.46
N ILE A 389 7.59 32.93 5.80
CA ILE A 389 6.80 31.87 6.47
C ILE A 389 6.22 32.39 7.79
N ALA A 390 7.01 33.13 8.57
CA ALA A 390 6.58 33.75 9.83
C ALA A 390 5.66 34.98 9.63
N GLY A 391 5.37 35.40 8.39
CA GLY A 391 4.48 36.52 8.09
C GLY A 391 4.99 37.88 8.56
N THR A 392 6.31 38.04 8.77
CA THR A 392 6.91 39.23 9.42
C THR A 392 6.63 40.56 8.73
N SER A 393 6.27 40.54 7.45
CA SER A 393 5.96 41.71 6.63
C SER A 393 4.45 41.92 6.38
N ALA A 394 3.58 41.17 7.07
CA ALA A 394 2.12 41.31 6.92
C ALA A 394 1.57 42.55 7.66
N PRO A 395 0.58 43.28 7.12
CA PRO A 395 0.00 44.46 7.79
C PRO A 395 -0.67 44.18 9.14
N ILE A 396 -1.12 42.93 9.36
CA ILE A 396 -1.70 42.46 10.62
C ILE A 396 -0.96 41.16 11.01
N PRO A 397 -0.21 41.12 12.11
CA PRO A 397 0.55 39.94 12.50
C PRO A 397 -0.36 38.83 13.04
N MET A 398 -0.34 37.66 12.37
CA MET A 398 -0.98 36.42 12.84
C MET A 398 -0.28 35.80 14.06
N TRP A 399 0.94 36.27 14.36
CA TRP A 399 1.90 35.65 15.25
C TRP A 399 2.49 36.69 16.23
N THR A 400 2.74 36.27 17.47
CA THR A 400 3.42 37.09 18.50
C THR A 400 4.92 37.22 18.21
N LYS A 401 5.66 37.99 19.01
CA LYS A 401 7.14 37.89 19.00
C LYS A 401 7.56 36.47 19.42
N PRO A 402 8.48 35.81 18.70
CA PRO A 402 8.83 34.42 18.97
C PRO A 402 9.69 34.28 20.23
N VAL A 403 9.55 33.13 20.89
CA VAL A 403 10.57 32.58 21.78
C VAL A 403 11.62 31.88 20.90
N ILE A 404 12.91 32.07 21.23
CA ILE A 404 14.03 31.44 20.52
C ILE A 404 14.59 30.33 21.41
N GLU A 405 14.67 29.12 20.86
CA GLU A 405 15.27 27.94 21.50
C GLU A 405 16.33 27.36 20.57
N ILE A 406 17.56 27.20 21.05
CA ILE A 406 18.66 26.62 20.27
C ILE A 406 19.02 25.26 20.85
N ILE A 407 18.88 24.21 20.04
CA ILE A 407 19.04 22.81 20.45
C ILE A 407 20.19 22.18 19.66
N LEU A 408 21.19 21.67 20.37
CA LEU A 408 22.22 20.80 19.81
C LEU A 408 21.69 19.35 19.86
N ARG A 409 21.36 18.78 18.71
CA ARG A 409 20.93 17.38 18.58
C ARG A 409 22.12 16.51 18.22
N VAL A 410 22.54 15.66 19.15
CA VAL A 410 23.61 14.67 18.97
C VAL A 410 22.97 13.31 18.70
N THR A 411 23.30 12.70 17.57
CA THR A 411 22.88 11.34 17.22
C THR A 411 23.94 10.34 17.69
N CYS A 412 23.54 9.45 18.59
CA CYS A 412 24.38 8.44 19.21
C CYS A 412 23.94 7.04 18.81
N ASN A 413 24.88 6.10 18.73
CA ASN A 413 24.63 4.67 18.60
C ASN A 413 25.22 3.95 19.82
N PHE A 414 24.49 2.97 20.35
CA PHE A 414 24.96 2.06 21.40
C PHE A 414 24.46 0.64 21.13
N LYS A 415 25.38 -0.32 21.02
CA LYS A 415 25.08 -1.73 20.69
C LYS A 415 24.21 -1.94 19.42
N GLY A 416 24.13 -0.95 18.52
CA GLY A 416 23.29 -0.98 17.32
C GLY A 416 21.93 -0.27 17.43
N GLU A 417 21.52 0.17 18.62
CA GLU A 417 20.35 1.06 18.79
C GLU A 417 20.79 2.52 18.68
N THR A 418 20.18 3.28 17.77
CA THR A 418 20.34 4.73 17.67
C THR A 418 19.48 5.45 18.71
N PHE A 419 20.04 6.46 19.38
CA PHE A 419 19.32 7.39 20.25
C PHE A 419 19.81 8.82 20.07
N PHE A 420 19.07 9.77 20.64
CA PHE A 420 19.35 11.20 20.51
C PHE A 420 19.54 11.83 21.88
N VAL A 421 20.60 12.64 22.01
CA VAL A 421 20.77 13.57 23.12
C VAL A 421 20.48 14.96 22.58
N GLU A 422 19.41 15.60 23.08
CA GLU A 422 19.10 16.99 22.75
C GLU A 422 19.56 17.88 23.90
N ILE A 423 20.37 18.91 23.59
CA ILE A 423 21.00 19.78 24.58
C ILE A 423 20.60 21.22 24.29
N ASN A 424 20.03 21.92 25.26
CA ASN A 424 19.73 23.34 25.13
C ASN A 424 21.06 24.14 25.14
N ALA A 425 21.33 24.95 24.12
CA ALA A 425 22.60 25.67 23.99
C ALA A 425 22.76 26.87 24.95
N ASP A 426 21.68 27.27 25.63
CA ASP A 426 21.66 28.36 26.60
C ASP A 426 21.72 27.90 28.05
N THR A 427 21.10 26.76 28.41
CA THR A 427 21.14 26.23 29.79
C THR A 427 22.07 25.03 29.95
N PHE A 428 22.36 24.30 28.88
CA PHE A 428 23.03 23.00 28.85
C PHE A 428 22.27 21.87 29.58
N ASP A 429 20.98 22.07 29.86
CA ASP A 429 20.06 20.98 30.16
C ASP A 429 19.95 20.04 28.95
N TYR A 430 19.67 18.76 29.20
CA TYR A 430 19.58 17.76 28.14
C TYR A 430 18.44 16.76 28.40
N THR A 431 17.97 16.15 27.32
CA THR A 431 17.08 14.98 27.34
C THR A 431 17.64 13.85 26.48
N CYS A 432 17.29 12.62 26.83
CA CYS A 432 17.65 11.40 26.10
C CYS A 432 16.38 10.75 25.56
N GLN A 433 16.29 10.61 24.25
CA GLN A 433 15.14 9.99 23.58
C GLN A 433 15.54 8.99 22.51
N GLY A 434 14.70 7.99 22.29
CA GLY A 434 14.84 7.06 21.17
C GLY A 434 14.50 7.71 19.82
N PRO A 435 14.56 6.95 18.72
CA PRO A 435 14.10 7.42 17.42
C PRO A 435 12.61 7.79 17.47
N VAL A 436 12.24 8.82 16.71
CA VAL A 436 10.85 9.21 16.53
C VAL A 436 10.18 8.23 15.58
N LEU A 437 9.16 7.53 16.06
CA LEU A 437 8.28 6.66 15.32
C LEU A 437 6.97 7.40 15.04
N GLU A 438 6.64 7.59 13.77
CA GLU A 438 5.32 8.05 13.37
C GLU A 438 4.34 6.87 13.49
N LEU A 439 3.36 6.97 14.37
CA LEU A 439 2.35 5.94 14.65
C LEU A 439 1.13 6.05 13.72
N GLY A 440 0.93 7.20 13.10
CA GLY A 440 -0.12 7.46 12.11
C GLY A 440 -0.05 8.89 11.59
N SER A 441 -0.73 9.17 10.48
CA SER A 441 -0.79 10.54 9.94
C SER A 441 -1.96 10.82 9.00
N VAL A 442 -2.49 12.03 9.12
CA VAL A 442 -3.49 12.61 8.20
C VAL A 442 -2.76 13.45 7.15
N LEU A 443 -2.93 13.05 5.90
CA LEU A 443 -2.22 13.53 4.72
C LEU A 443 -3.18 14.41 3.92
N VAL A 444 -3.05 15.73 4.07
CA VAL A 444 -3.91 16.73 3.44
C VAL A 444 -3.18 17.26 2.20
N HIS A 445 -3.51 16.70 1.05
CA HIS A 445 -3.04 17.19 -0.25
C HIS A 445 -3.72 18.53 -0.56
N CYS A 446 -3.00 19.46 -1.18
CA CYS A 446 -3.49 20.80 -1.50
C CYS A 446 -3.32 21.10 -3.00
N PRO A 447 -4.09 20.47 -3.92
CA PRO A 447 -3.77 20.39 -5.37
C PRO A 447 -3.81 21.70 -6.18
N ARG A 448 -3.94 22.86 -5.50
CA ARG A 448 -3.80 24.20 -6.08
C ARG A 448 -2.45 24.86 -5.73
N HIS A 449 -1.79 24.43 -4.65
CA HIS A 449 -0.56 25.03 -4.11
C HIS A 449 0.68 24.18 -4.44
N PRO A 450 1.92 24.67 -4.22
CA PRO A 450 3.15 23.88 -4.35
C PRO A 450 3.55 23.17 -3.05
N TRP A 451 2.72 23.25 -2.02
CA TRP A 451 2.93 22.69 -0.68
C TRP A 451 1.64 22.04 -0.18
N ASP A 452 1.79 21.07 0.71
CA ASP A 452 0.77 20.22 1.32
C ASP A 452 0.92 20.21 2.85
N ILE A 453 -0.04 19.60 3.54
CA ILE A 453 -0.11 19.54 5.00
C ILE A 453 -0.10 18.09 5.48
N LYS A 454 0.74 17.77 6.48
CA LYS A 454 0.77 16.47 7.15
C LYS A 454 0.56 16.64 8.65
N VAL A 455 -0.55 16.12 9.19
CA VAL A 455 -0.70 15.94 10.64
C VAL A 455 -0.15 14.56 11.01
N CYS A 456 0.77 14.49 11.96
CA CYS A 456 1.44 13.25 12.36
C CYS A 456 1.31 13.03 13.88
N GLY A 457 1.06 11.77 14.26
CA GLY A 457 1.18 11.28 15.63
C GLY A 457 2.56 10.69 15.81
N ASP A 458 3.48 11.46 16.38
CA ASP A 458 4.87 11.08 16.60
C ASP A 458 5.04 10.59 18.05
N SER A 459 5.75 9.48 18.27
CA SER A 459 6.20 9.05 19.61
C SER A 459 7.68 8.66 19.62
N SER A 460 8.39 8.84 20.74
CA SER A 460 9.75 8.35 20.95
C SER A 460 9.93 7.76 22.35
N LYS A 461 10.81 6.75 22.48
CA LYS A 461 11.16 6.16 23.79
C LYS A 461 11.69 7.27 24.72
N ASN A 462 11.08 7.47 25.90
CA ASN A 462 11.64 8.31 26.95
C ASN A 462 12.84 7.59 27.60
N LEU A 463 14.06 7.92 27.17
CA LEU A 463 15.28 7.26 27.67
C LEU A 463 15.86 7.96 28.90
N ASP A 464 15.34 9.12 29.31
CA ASP A 464 15.68 9.74 30.60
C ASP A 464 15.21 8.90 31.80
N MET A 465 14.27 7.95 31.60
CA MET A 465 13.98 6.92 32.59
C MET A 465 15.15 5.95 32.79
N SER A 466 15.95 5.67 31.75
CA SER A 466 17.10 4.76 31.82
C SER A 466 18.28 5.41 32.57
N VAL A 467 18.86 4.67 33.52
CA VAL A 467 20.05 5.14 34.27
C VAL A 467 21.27 5.23 33.35
N LEU A 468 21.43 4.27 32.43
CA LEU A 468 22.57 4.23 31.51
C LEU A 468 22.52 5.35 30.47
N HIS A 469 21.37 5.59 29.82
CA HIS A 469 21.23 6.65 28.84
C HIS A 469 21.41 8.05 29.46
N ARG A 470 20.91 8.27 30.69
CA ARG A 470 21.22 9.50 31.45
C ARG A 470 22.72 9.71 31.66
N ILE A 471 23.48 8.66 31.93
CA ILE A 471 24.94 8.74 32.07
C ILE A 471 25.62 9.02 30.72
N PHE A 472 25.13 8.43 29.62
CA PHE A 472 25.59 8.79 28.27
C PHE A 472 25.29 10.27 27.95
N GLY A 473 24.08 10.77 28.23
CA GLY A 473 23.74 12.19 28.12
C GLY A 473 24.69 13.08 28.92
N GLN A 474 24.99 12.72 30.18
CA GLN A 474 25.99 13.43 31.00
C GLN A 474 27.40 13.39 30.40
N ILE A 475 27.83 12.28 29.79
CA ILE A 475 29.14 12.19 29.11
C ILE A 475 29.19 13.12 27.90
N ILE A 476 28.13 13.14 27.07
CA ILE A 476 28.02 14.03 25.91
C ILE A 476 28.02 15.50 26.37
N VAL A 477 27.17 15.87 27.33
CA VAL A 477 27.05 17.26 27.84
C VAL A 477 28.29 17.73 28.60
N ASN A 478 28.98 16.86 29.34
CA ASN A 478 30.21 17.24 30.06
C ASN A 478 31.43 17.28 29.14
N SER A 479 31.49 16.47 28.08
CA SER A 479 32.56 16.54 27.09
C SER A 479 32.37 17.62 26.03
N LEU A 480 31.14 18.15 25.88
CA LEU A 480 30.80 19.22 24.94
C LEU A 480 31.61 20.48 25.22
N HIS A 481 32.42 20.86 24.23
CA HIS A 481 33.18 22.10 24.19
C HIS A 481 32.66 22.99 23.06
N ILE A 482 32.42 24.27 23.35
CA ILE A 482 31.90 25.25 22.41
C ILE A 482 32.82 26.46 22.39
N VAL A 483 33.45 26.71 21.23
CA VAL A 483 34.18 27.95 20.93
C VAL A 483 33.28 28.86 20.07
N PRO A 484 32.60 29.85 20.66
CA PRO A 484 31.76 30.78 19.93
C PRO A 484 32.60 31.74 19.08
N VAL A 485 32.07 32.14 17.93
CA VAL A 485 32.60 33.22 17.09
C VAL A 485 31.52 34.30 16.89
N PRO A 486 31.86 35.54 16.50
CA PRO A 486 30.90 36.65 16.48
C PRO A 486 29.59 36.42 15.70
N ASN A 487 29.61 35.49 14.73
CA ASN A 487 28.48 35.15 13.86
C ASN A 487 28.06 33.65 13.93
N GLY A 488 28.32 32.94 15.04
CA GLY A 488 27.86 31.55 15.24
C GLY A 488 28.83 30.62 15.99
N ILE A 489 28.76 29.32 15.70
CA ILE A 489 29.79 28.32 16.09
C ILE A 489 30.63 28.00 14.85
N THR A 490 31.97 27.99 14.99
CA THR A 490 32.85 27.48 13.90
C THR A 490 33.01 25.97 14.01
N ALA A 491 33.26 25.48 15.22
CA ALA A 491 33.28 24.08 15.56
C ALA A 491 32.88 23.86 17.03
N LEU A 492 32.37 22.66 17.33
CA LEU A 492 32.21 22.13 18.67
C LEU A 492 32.98 20.81 18.79
N GLU A 493 33.36 20.41 20.00
CA GLU A 493 34.06 19.14 20.24
C GLU A 493 33.30 18.29 21.24
N LEU A 494 33.24 16.98 20.97
CA LEU A 494 32.54 15.98 21.79
C LEU A 494 33.43 14.75 21.96
N THR A 495 33.28 14.03 23.08
CA THR A 495 34.00 12.76 23.33
C THR A 495 33.05 11.58 23.26
N ALA A 496 33.42 10.56 22.49
CA ALA A 496 32.71 9.29 22.36
C ALA A 496 33.69 8.14 22.63
N ASN A 497 33.27 7.12 23.38
CA ASN A 497 34.19 6.06 23.79
C ASN A 497 33.77 4.74 23.14
N GLU A 498 34.44 4.39 22.05
CA GLU A 498 34.21 3.16 21.28
C GLU A 498 34.42 1.89 22.13
N LYS A 499 35.18 1.96 23.25
CA LYS A 499 35.30 0.85 24.22
C LYS A 499 34.04 0.57 25.03
N LEU A 500 33.05 1.46 24.98
CA LEU A 500 31.73 1.32 25.62
C LEU A 500 30.62 1.10 24.58
N ASP A 501 30.99 0.72 23.35
CA ASP A 501 30.13 0.67 22.17
C ASP A 501 29.36 1.98 21.87
N LEU A 502 29.78 3.12 22.46
CA LEU A 502 29.11 4.42 22.33
C LEU A 502 29.77 5.26 21.25
N VAL A 503 29.08 5.44 20.12
CA VAL A 503 29.54 6.18 18.93
C VAL A 503 28.66 7.39 18.69
N ILE A 504 29.24 8.54 18.32
CA ILE A 504 28.48 9.69 17.78
C ILE A 504 28.49 9.60 16.26
N GLU A 505 27.31 9.37 15.68
CA GLU A 505 27.09 9.26 14.24
C GLU A 505 26.95 10.63 13.56
N GLY A 506 26.38 11.61 14.26
CA GLY A 506 26.14 12.93 13.70
C GLY A 506 25.79 14.00 14.75
N VAL A 507 25.94 15.26 14.37
CA VAL A 507 25.54 16.42 15.17
C VAL A 507 24.83 17.44 14.28
N ALA A 508 23.71 17.98 14.75
CA ALA A 508 23.00 19.08 14.12
C ALA A 508 22.68 20.19 15.12
N ILE A 509 22.65 21.43 14.64
CA ILE A 509 22.19 22.61 15.39
C ILE A 509 20.80 22.99 14.87
N CYS A 510 19.80 22.87 15.73
CA CYS A 510 18.42 23.24 15.45
C CYS A 510 18.12 24.60 16.10
N HIS A 511 17.91 25.63 15.31
CA HIS A 511 17.45 26.94 15.79
C HIS A 511 15.92 26.98 15.63
N VAL A 512 15.18 27.10 16.72
CA VAL A 512 13.71 27.09 16.76
C VAL A 512 13.22 28.50 17.09
N ALA A 513 12.35 29.06 16.26
CA ALA A 513 11.55 30.24 16.58
C ALA A 513 10.10 29.78 16.80
N LYS A 514 9.66 29.74 18.07
CA LYS A 514 8.29 29.35 18.47
C LYS A 514 7.44 30.62 18.66
N TYR A 515 6.51 30.83 17.74
CA TYR A 515 5.55 31.94 17.72
C TYR A 515 4.20 31.44 18.23
N SER A 516 3.51 32.18 19.11
CA SER A 516 2.12 31.88 19.47
C SER A 516 1.15 32.68 18.59
N SER A 517 -0.02 32.14 18.27
CA SER A 517 -0.99 32.87 17.43
C SER A 517 -1.65 34.02 18.17
N THR A 518 -1.83 35.15 17.50
CA THR A 518 -2.63 36.29 17.99
C THR A 518 -4.14 36.05 17.88
N ASN A 519 -4.57 35.08 17.06
CA ASN A 519 -5.97 34.90 16.65
C ASN A 519 -6.52 33.47 16.90
N THR A 520 -5.75 32.57 17.50
CA THR A 520 -6.17 31.18 17.76
C THR A 520 -5.48 30.65 19.02
N MET A 521 -6.27 30.45 20.08
CA MET A 521 -5.76 30.03 21.39
C MET A 521 -4.98 28.71 21.30
N ASP A 522 -3.97 28.58 22.17
CA ASP A 522 -3.03 27.43 22.30
C ASP A 522 -2.19 27.08 21.06
N SER A 523 -2.44 27.69 19.89
CA SER A 523 -1.71 27.42 18.64
C SER A 523 -0.34 28.09 18.59
N ASN A 524 0.70 27.34 18.20
CA ASN A 524 2.04 27.87 17.97
C ASN A 524 2.62 27.42 16.63
N LEU A 525 3.14 28.37 15.85
CA LEU A 525 3.99 28.11 14.69
C LEU A 525 5.45 27.98 15.16
N SER A 526 6.10 26.88 14.80
CA SER A 526 7.54 26.72 14.96
C SER A 526 8.20 26.79 13.58
N VAL A 527 9.09 27.76 13.39
CA VAL A 527 10.00 27.81 12.22
C VAL A 527 11.36 27.33 12.68
N VAL A 528 11.85 26.24 12.09
CA VAL A 528 13.07 25.54 12.53
C VAL A 528 14.12 25.58 11.43
N MET A 529 15.28 26.15 11.74
CA MET A 529 16.47 26.04 10.90
C MET A 529 17.36 24.92 11.44
N THR A 530 17.55 23.86 10.65
CA THR A 530 18.45 22.76 11.00
C THR A 530 19.74 22.88 10.21
N GLN A 531 20.88 22.91 10.90
CA GLN A 531 22.21 22.92 10.31
C GLN A 531 22.96 21.65 10.70
N LYS A 532 23.23 20.76 9.73
CA LYS A 532 24.04 19.55 9.93
C LYS A 532 25.53 19.93 9.97
N LEU A 533 26.23 19.51 11.03
CA LEU A 533 27.68 19.63 11.12
C LEU A 533 28.36 18.43 10.43
N SER A 534 29.61 18.60 10.02
CA SER A 534 30.44 17.53 9.46
C SER A 534 31.56 17.16 10.44
N PRO A 535 31.89 15.86 10.58
CA PRO A 535 32.99 15.43 11.42
C PRO A 535 34.34 15.86 10.82
N GLY A 536 35.25 16.29 11.69
CA GLY A 536 36.69 16.34 11.42
C GLY A 536 37.41 15.11 11.98
N ASP A 537 38.74 15.17 12.00
CA ASP A 537 39.58 14.10 12.55
C ASP A 537 39.26 13.84 14.04
N ALA A 538 39.39 12.57 14.45
CA ALA A 538 39.33 12.18 15.85
C ALA A 538 40.73 12.12 16.46
N ARG A 539 40.87 12.55 17.72
CA ARG A 539 42.09 12.44 18.53
C ARG A 539 41.69 12.12 19.97
N ASP A 540 42.31 11.12 20.58
CA ASP A 540 42.07 10.73 21.98
C ASP A 540 40.59 10.61 22.36
N ASN A 541 39.82 9.87 21.54
CA ASN A 541 38.36 9.67 21.65
C ASN A 541 37.50 10.94 21.51
N ARG A 542 38.11 12.11 21.26
CA ARG A 542 37.45 13.39 21.02
C ARG A 542 37.37 13.67 19.51
N ARG A 543 36.23 14.16 19.03
CA ARG A 543 35.99 14.50 17.63
C ARG A 543 35.44 15.92 17.52
N GLN A 544 36.02 16.70 16.61
CA GLN A 544 35.56 18.04 16.27
C GLN A 544 34.46 17.97 15.19
N TRP A 545 33.44 18.82 15.32
CA TRP A 545 32.30 18.90 14.39
C TRP A 545 32.15 20.34 13.92
N SER A 546 32.15 20.57 12.60
CA SER A 546 32.25 21.92 12.01
C SER A 546 31.37 22.13 10.78
N VAL A 547 31.16 23.39 10.39
CA VAL A 547 30.40 23.75 9.18
C VAL A 547 31.30 23.62 7.93
N PHE A 548 31.06 22.57 7.14
CA PHE A 548 31.93 22.17 6.01
C PHE A 548 32.04 23.23 4.89
N LYS A 549 33.19 23.27 4.20
CA LYS A 549 33.50 24.33 3.22
C LYS A 549 33.36 23.96 1.74
N ARG A 550 33.35 22.68 1.34
CA ARG A 550 33.22 22.29 -0.09
C ARG A 550 31.77 22.32 -0.59
N GLN A 551 31.56 22.87 -1.79
CA GLN A 551 30.35 22.74 -2.63
C GLN A 551 30.35 21.40 -3.39
N GLY A 552 29.21 21.03 -3.99
CA GLY A 552 29.09 19.86 -4.89
C GLY A 552 28.35 18.63 -4.34
N ASP A 553 27.39 18.83 -3.43
CA ASP A 553 26.58 17.77 -2.82
C ASP A 553 25.10 18.16 -2.96
N CYS A 554 24.23 17.22 -3.37
CA CYS A 554 22.79 17.48 -3.65
C CYS A 554 21.91 17.55 -2.38
N ASN A 555 22.54 17.53 -1.20
CA ASN A 555 21.87 17.51 0.08
C ASN A 555 22.00 18.87 0.80
N PRO A 556 20.91 19.49 1.25
CA PRO A 556 20.98 20.77 1.95
C PRO A 556 21.62 20.56 3.33
N LYS A 557 22.77 21.22 3.56
CA LYS A 557 23.49 21.17 4.85
C LYS A 557 22.91 22.12 5.90
N MET A 558 22.11 23.08 5.45
CA MET A 558 21.24 23.92 6.26
C MET A 558 19.90 24.07 5.53
N TRP A 559 18.79 23.92 6.24
CA TRP A 559 17.44 24.08 5.68
C TRP A 559 16.44 24.56 6.73
N PHE A 560 15.29 25.02 6.25
CA PHE A 560 14.16 25.49 7.05
C PHE A 560 12.94 24.57 6.88
N GLU A 561 12.32 24.24 8.01
CA GLU A 561 11.07 23.52 8.13
C GLU A 561 10.07 24.35 8.95
N ALA A 562 8.78 24.10 8.79
CA ALA A 562 7.75 24.73 9.61
C ALA A 562 6.67 23.73 10.03
N TYR A 563 6.23 23.84 11.29
CA TYR A 563 5.13 23.05 11.82
C TYR A 563 4.32 23.81 12.88
N LEU A 564 3.06 23.43 13.04
CA LEU A 564 2.13 23.94 14.04
C LEU A 564 1.93 22.90 15.16
N THR A 565 1.93 23.37 16.41
CA THR A 565 1.59 22.55 17.60
C THR A 565 0.62 23.28 18.52
N SER A 566 0.00 22.54 19.44
CA SER A 566 -0.94 23.09 20.42
C SER A 566 -0.35 22.95 21.83
N SER A 567 -0.09 24.06 22.53
CA SER A 567 0.50 24.05 23.89
C SER A 567 -0.29 23.18 24.86
N ARG A 568 -1.61 23.14 24.72
CA ARG A 568 -2.51 22.39 25.59
C ARG A 568 -2.53 20.90 25.25
N MET A 569 -2.46 20.52 23.97
CA MET A 569 -2.28 19.11 23.59
C MET A 569 -0.88 18.60 23.99
N GLU A 570 0.17 19.39 23.77
CA GLU A 570 1.54 19.08 24.22
C GLU A 570 1.57 18.78 25.72
N LYS A 571 0.87 19.58 26.54
CA LYS A 571 0.77 19.37 28.00
C LYS A 571 -0.06 18.13 28.38
N ILE A 572 -1.17 17.85 27.69
CA ILE A 572 -2.02 16.67 27.98
C ILE A 572 -1.26 15.37 27.64
N MET A 573 -0.58 15.35 26.49
CA MET A 573 0.19 14.19 26.01
C MET A 573 1.48 13.92 26.80
N GLN A 574 1.84 14.75 27.79
CA GLN A 574 2.94 14.43 28.72
C GLN A 574 2.63 13.20 29.61
N GLU A 575 1.35 12.87 29.84
CA GLU A 575 0.95 11.66 30.57
C GLU A 575 1.54 10.38 29.95
N ASN A 576 1.59 10.33 28.61
CA ASN A 576 2.12 9.22 27.83
C ASN A 576 3.56 8.84 28.17
N SER A 577 4.35 9.78 28.73
CA SER A 577 5.74 9.55 29.12
C SER A 577 5.93 8.52 30.23
N GLY A 578 4.86 8.24 31.01
CA GLY A 578 4.82 7.21 32.04
C GLY A 578 4.08 5.91 31.64
N LEU A 579 3.52 5.82 30.44
CA LEU A 579 2.77 4.63 30.01
C LEU A 579 3.68 3.42 29.78
N SER A 580 3.25 2.28 30.30
CA SER A 580 3.82 0.97 30.01
C SER A 580 3.19 0.35 28.75
N ILE A 581 3.81 -0.71 28.22
CA ILE A 581 3.27 -1.46 27.06
C ILE A 581 1.88 -2.01 27.42
N GLY A 582 0.88 -1.70 26.59
CA GLY A 582 -0.53 -2.06 26.86
C GLY A 582 -1.22 -1.18 27.90
N GLY A 583 -0.62 -0.05 28.29
CA GLY A 583 -1.30 1.04 29.01
C GLY A 583 -2.13 1.92 28.08
N ARG A 584 -2.96 2.78 28.68
CA ARG A 584 -3.78 3.80 28.03
C ARG A 584 -3.78 5.07 28.89
N SER A 585 -3.78 6.23 28.26
CA SER A 585 -3.91 7.53 28.92
C SER A 585 -5.29 7.76 29.56
N SER A 586 -5.34 8.68 30.53
CA SER A 586 -6.57 9.19 31.14
C SER A 586 -7.37 10.11 30.21
N TRP A 587 -6.69 10.81 29.30
CA TRP A 587 -7.32 11.69 28.30
C TRP A 587 -7.88 10.90 27.10
N SER A 588 -8.99 11.38 26.53
CA SER A 588 -9.58 10.83 25.30
C SER A 588 -9.57 11.82 24.12
N SER A 589 -9.72 11.28 22.90
CA SER A 589 -9.92 12.01 21.65
C SER A 589 -11.15 12.92 21.66
N GLU A 590 -12.20 12.49 22.35
CA GLU A 590 -13.47 13.18 22.59
C GLU A 590 -13.25 14.42 23.47
N ASP A 591 -12.42 14.31 24.51
CA ASP A 591 -12.05 15.45 25.37
C ASP A 591 -11.25 16.51 24.58
N LEU A 592 -10.32 16.07 23.72
CA LEU A 592 -9.52 16.97 22.89
C LEU A 592 -10.37 17.69 21.82
N SER A 593 -11.35 17.01 21.22
CA SER A 593 -12.29 17.58 20.25
C SER A 593 -13.28 18.55 20.91
N SER A 594 -13.90 18.17 22.03
CA SER A 594 -14.85 19.03 22.75
C SER A 594 -14.20 20.30 23.32
N GLN A 595 -12.91 20.24 23.69
CA GLN A 595 -12.09 21.41 24.03
C GLN A 595 -11.63 22.24 22.79
N GLY A 596 -11.96 21.82 21.57
CA GLY A 596 -11.65 22.51 20.32
C GLY A 596 -10.17 22.46 19.91
N LEU A 597 -9.37 21.57 20.49
CA LEU A 597 -7.91 21.66 20.41
C LEU A 597 -7.37 21.31 19.01
N PHE A 598 -8.06 20.46 18.26
CA PHE A 598 -7.66 20.13 16.89
C PHE A 598 -7.71 21.34 15.95
N PHE A 599 -8.66 22.28 16.15
CA PHE A 599 -8.71 23.54 15.40
C PHE A 599 -7.47 24.41 15.64
N SER A 600 -6.83 24.33 16.81
CA SER A 600 -5.57 25.04 17.07
C SER A 600 -4.38 24.52 16.24
N LEU A 601 -4.49 23.32 15.65
CA LEU A 601 -3.56 22.82 14.64
C LEU A 601 -3.98 23.26 13.23
N TYR A 602 -5.16 22.84 12.77
CA TYR A 602 -5.52 22.98 11.35
C TYR A 602 -6.06 24.36 10.94
N GLY A 603 -6.69 25.10 11.87
CA GLY A 603 -7.34 26.38 11.59
C GLY A 603 -6.38 27.46 11.09
N PRO A 604 -5.19 27.63 11.68
CA PRO A 604 -4.13 28.48 11.14
C PRO A 604 -3.46 27.89 9.88
N ALA A 605 -3.29 26.57 9.80
CA ALA A 605 -2.61 25.92 8.67
C ALA A 605 -3.31 26.18 7.33
N LEU A 606 -4.64 26.01 7.29
CA LEU A 606 -5.44 26.28 6.08
C LEU A 606 -5.44 27.77 5.70
N LYS A 607 -5.22 28.69 6.64
CA LYS A 607 -5.04 30.13 6.35
C LYS A 607 -3.64 30.46 5.84
N MET A 608 -2.63 29.65 6.19
CA MET A 608 -1.25 29.85 5.76
C MET A 608 -0.97 29.31 4.36
N ILE A 609 -1.66 28.26 3.91
CA ILE A 609 -1.21 27.46 2.75
C ILE A 609 -0.93 28.29 1.48
N GLY A 610 -1.87 29.13 1.03
CA GLY A 610 -1.66 30.01 -0.13
C GLY A 610 -0.66 31.16 0.07
N SER A 611 -0.25 31.47 1.31
CA SER A 611 0.87 32.38 1.55
C SER A 611 2.23 31.72 1.32
N LEU A 612 2.29 30.38 1.38
CA LEU A 612 3.51 29.60 1.16
C LEU A 612 3.85 29.42 -0.34
N ASP A 613 2.94 29.75 -1.25
CA ASP A 613 3.11 29.58 -2.72
C ASP A 613 4.39 30.20 -3.28
N LYS A 614 4.96 31.21 -2.60
CA LYS A 614 6.20 31.90 -3.01
C LYS A 614 7.48 31.33 -2.40
N ILE A 615 7.38 30.48 -1.38
CA ILE A 615 8.49 29.89 -0.63
C ILE A 615 9.20 28.83 -1.47
N GLY A 616 10.52 28.74 -1.33
CA GLY A 616 11.33 27.69 -1.96
C GLY A 616 11.59 27.88 -3.45
N HIS A 617 11.14 28.98 -4.08
CA HIS A 617 11.46 29.30 -5.48
C HIS A 617 12.97 29.43 -5.77
N TYR A 618 13.79 29.71 -4.75
CA TYR A 618 15.26 29.79 -4.87
C TYR A 618 15.98 28.52 -4.40
N ASN A 619 15.26 27.46 -4.02
CA ASN A 619 15.85 26.15 -3.75
C ASN A 619 16.40 25.53 -5.03
N ASP A 620 17.50 24.80 -4.90
CA ASP A 620 18.07 23.98 -5.97
C ASP A 620 18.71 22.72 -5.37
N ASN A 621 18.17 21.56 -5.75
CA ASN A 621 18.68 20.24 -5.35
C ASN A 621 19.77 19.69 -6.28
N GLY A 622 20.20 20.46 -7.28
CA GLY A 622 21.22 20.07 -8.26
C GLY A 622 20.72 19.11 -9.36
N GLN A 623 19.40 18.94 -9.51
CA GLN A 623 18.81 18.19 -10.62
C GLN A 623 18.72 19.08 -11.87
N SER A 624 19.02 18.52 -13.03
CA SER A 624 18.73 19.17 -14.31
C SER A 624 17.23 19.12 -14.61
N ASN A 625 16.66 20.24 -15.07
CA ASN A 625 15.42 20.23 -15.85
C ASN A 625 15.72 19.74 -17.28
N ASP A 626 16.23 18.49 -17.38
CA ASP A 626 16.26 17.79 -18.65
C ASP A 626 14.82 17.46 -19.05
N GLU A 627 14.15 18.39 -19.73
CA GLU A 627 12.82 18.20 -20.33
C GLU A 627 12.79 16.89 -21.14
N ALA A 628 13.91 16.58 -21.78
CA ALA A 628 14.19 15.33 -22.48
C ALA A 628 13.91 14.04 -21.66
N ALA A 629 13.97 14.04 -20.33
CA ALA A 629 13.70 12.83 -19.54
C ALA A 629 12.20 12.48 -19.54
N GLY A 630 11.35 13.41 -19.10
CA GLY A 630 9.90 13.24 -19.14
C GLY A 630 9.36 13.26 -20.57
N SER A 631 9.89 14.15 -21.42
CA SER A 631 9.47 14.33 -22.79
C SER A 631 9.83 13.14 -23.69
N LYS A 632 11.01 12.51 -23.59
CA LYS A 632 11.31 11.32 -24.42
C LYS A 632 10.47 10.10 -24.02
N LEU A 633 10.17 9.93 -22.73
CA LEU A 633 9.22 8.90 -22.27
C LEU A 633 7.80 9.18 -22.79
N ALA A 634 7.33 10.43 -22.71
CA ALA A 634 6.02 10.83 -23.24
C ALA A 634 5.95 10.73 -24.76
N GLN A 635 6.93 11.24 -25.51
CA GLN A 635 6.98 11.22 -26.98
C GLN A 635 7.13 9.80 -27.55
N GLY A 636 7.85 8.91 -26.86
CA GLY A 636 7.91 7.49 -27.23
C GLY A 636 6.53 6.82 -27.16
N ALA A 637 5.76 7.08 -26.10
CA ALA A 637 4.38 6.62 -25.99
C ALA A 637 3.44 7.33 -26.99
N HIS A 638 3.58 8.64 -27.18
CA HIS A 638 2.69 9.45 -28.01
C HIS A 638 2.84 9.15 -29.50
N LYS A 639 4.04 8.81 -30.00
CA LYS A 639 4.22 8.32 -31.38
C LYS A 639 3.50 7.00 -31.62
N MET A 640 3.71 6.00 -30.73
CA MET A 640 3.01 4.71 -30.81
C MET A 640 1.49 4.85 -30.65
N GLY A 641 1.00 5.87 -29.95
CA GLY A 641 -0.42 6.20 -29.88
C GLY A 641 -0.97 6.82 -31.16
N GLN A 642 -0.26 7.80 -31.73
CA GLN A 642 -0.77 8.64 -32.82
C GLN A 642 -0.77 7.92 -34.17
N GLU A 643 0.28 7.15 -34.48
CA GLU A 643 0.35 6.26 -35.66
C GLU A 643 -0.76 5.19 -35.64
N ARG A 644 -1.33 4.89 -34.47
CA ARG A 644 -2.42 3.91 -34.26
C ARG A 644 -3.83 4.51 -34.39
N VAL A 645 -3.97 5.84 -34.36
CA VAL A 645 -5.28 6.53 -34.45
C VAL A 645 -5.63 6.91 -35.89
N GLU A 646 -4.68 7.45 -36.64
CA GLU A 646 -4.94 7.88 -38.03
C GLU A 646 -5.26 6.70 -38.96
N GLY A 647 -4.67 5.53 -38.71
CA GLY A 647 -5.02 4.29 -39.43
C GLY A 647 -6.43 3.75 -39.13
N SER A 648 -7.04 4.11 -37.99
CA SER A 648 -8.37 3.61 -37.59
C SER A 648 -9.54 4.48 -38.07
N LEU A 649 -9.30 5.77 -38.32
CA LEU A 649 -10.34 6.73 -38.70
C LEU A 649 -10.81 6.58 -40.16
N ALA A 650 -10.06 5.87 -41.00
CA ALA A 650 -10.42 5.62 -42.40
C ALA A 650 -11.48 4.52 -42.60
N ALA A 651 -11.79 3.72 -41.58
CA ALA A 651 -12.57 2.48 -41.73
C ALA A 651 -14.06 2.59 -41.32
N VAL A 652 -14.48 3.62 -40.60
CA VAL A 652 -15.80 3.66 -39.91
C VAL A 652 -16.72 4.73 -40.52
N GLN A 653 -17.20 4.50 -41.76
CA GLN A 653 -18.19 5.39 -42.37
C GLN A 653 -19.19 4.71 -43.33
N GLN A 654 -19.98 3.74 -42.83
CA GLN A 654 -21.21 3.34 -43.52
C GLN A 654 -22.32 2.78 -42.59
N ARG A 655 -23.40 3.55 -42.49
CA ARG A 655 -24.84 3.26 -42.22
C ARG A 655 -25.24 1.91 -41.58
N LEU A 656 -26.15 1.97 -40.60
CA LEU A 656 -27.59 1.58 -40.71
C LEU A 656 -28.37 2.01 -39.42
N PRO A 657 -29.71 1.87 -39.29
CA PRO A 657 -30.56 2.87 -38.61
C PRO A 657 -31.06 2.52 -37.18
N VAL A 658 -31.76 3.49 -36.58
CA VAL A 658 -32.42 3.44 -35.26
C VAL A 658 -33.88 2.95 -35.36
N GLY A 659 -34.34 2.19 -34.37
CA GLY A 659 -35.75 1.87 -34.11
C GLY A 659 -36.04 1.74 -32.60
N PRO A 660 -37.23 2.16 -32.09
CA PRO A 660 -37.51 2.23 -30.64
C PRO A 660 -38.37 1.07 -30.09
N ILE A 661 -38.19 0.73 -28.80
CA ILE A 661 -39.03 -0.19 -27.99
C ILE A 661 -39.18 0.41 -26.56
N PRO A 662 -40.33 0.26 -25.85
CA PRO A 662 -40.67 1.06 -24.65
C PRO A 662 -40.44 0.36 -23.28
N ALA A 663 -40.78 1.08 -22.19
CA ALA A 663 -40.94 0.56 -20.81
C ALA A 663 -42.20 -0.33 -20.67
N SER A 664 -42.50 -1.05 -19.57
CA SER A 664 -42.05 -1.06 -18.14
C SER A 664 -41.97 -2.53 -17.60
N PHE A 665 -41.57 -2.89 -16.36
CA PHE A 665 -42.10 -2.55 -15.01
C PHE A 665 -41.22 -3.10 -13.84
N ASP A 666 -41.21 -2.36 -12.73
CA ASP A 666 -41.04 -2.72 -11.28
C ASP A 666 -39.91 -3.61 -10.67
N HIS A 667 -39.81 -3.47 -9.33
CA HIS A 667 -38.89 -4.13 -8.37
C HIS A 667 -39.29 -5.60 -8.07
N ASP A 668 -38.51 -6.44 -7.35
CA ASP A 668 -37.43 -6.17 -6.38
C ASP A 668 -36.43 -7.36 -6.29
N HIS A 669 -35.43 -7.23 -5.42
CA HIS A 669 -34.69 -8.31 -4.75
C HIS A 669 -33.39 -8.90 -5.36
N ASP A 670 -32.85 -8.35 -6.46
CA ASP A 670 -31.46 -8.62 -6.91
C ASP A 670 -30.64 -7.35 -7.16
N SER A 671 -29.40 -7.28 -6.64
CA SER A 671 -28.62 -6.03 -6.62
C SER A 671 -27.10 -6.18 -6.46
N ILE A 672 -26.48 -7.18 -7.11
CA ILE A 672 -25.00 -7.23 -7.27
C ILE A 672 -24.54 -7.27 -8.74
N ILE A 673 -25.29 -7.86 -9.68
CA ILE A 673 -24.81 -8.06 -11.06
C ILE A 673 -25.20 -6.93 -12.04
N ALA A 674 -26.32 -6.22 -11.81
CA ALA A 674 -26.88 -5.21 -12.73
C ALA A 674 -25.99 -3.97 -13.05
N ALA A 675 -24.81 -3.83 -12.43
CA ALA A 675 -23.94 -2.65 -12.61
C ALA A 675 -23.05 -2.68 -13.88
N CYS A 676 -22.95 -3.80 -14.60
CA CYS A 676 -21.94 -3.98 -15.66
C CYS A 676 -22.37 -3.55 -17.08
N ALA A 677 -23.66 -3.24 -17.31
CA ALA A 677 -24.25 -3.25 -18.65
C ALA A 677 -23.88 -2.10 -19.62
N THR A 678 -23.20 -1.02 -19.18
CA THR A 678 -23.12 0.23 -19.98
C THR A 678 -21.80 1.02 -19.93
N TRP A 679 -20.65 0.45 -20.33
CA TRP A 679 -19.59 1.18 -21.08
C TRP A 679 -18.37 0.31 -21.54
N SER A 680 -18.52 -0.44 -22.64
CA SER A 680 -17.43 -0.70 -23.61
C SER A 680 -17.96 -1.45 -24.82
N GLY A 681 -17.51 -1.10 -26.04
CA GLY A 681 -17.78 -1.90 -27.23
C GLY A 681 -16.74 -3.00 -27.40
N GLY A 682 -17.17 -4.20 -27.82
CA GLY A 682 -16.26 -5.27 -28.26
C GLY A 682 -16.09 -6.47 -27.32
N VAL A 683 -16.83 -6.56 -26.21
CA VAL A 683 -16.92 -7.79 -25.39
C VAL A 683 -18.40 -8.10 -25.12
N HIS A 684 -18.83 -9.33 -25.44
CA HIS A 684 -20.15 -9.82 -25.03
C HIS A 684 -20.07 -10.24 -23.55
N CYS A 685 -20.28 -9.29 -22.64
CA CYS A 685 -20.53 -9.61 -21.23
C CYS A 685 -21.92 -10.22 -21.10
N ALA A 686 -21.97 -11.50 -20.76
CA ALA A 686 -23.22 -12.23 -20.55
C ALA A 686 -23.98 -11.71 -19.31
N THR A 687 -25.30 -11.84 -19.35
CA THR A 687 -26.25 -11.36 -18.33
C THR A 687 -26.44 -12.37 -17.21
N GLU A 688 -27.21 -12.00 -16.19
CA GLU A 688 -27.55 -12.87 -15.05
C GLU A 688 -28.33 -14.13 -15.46
N GLN A 689 -29.00 -14.11 -16.63
CA GLN A 689 -29.70 -15.27 -17.20
C GLN A 689 -28.78 -16.25 -17.95
N ASP A 690 -27.53 -15.89 -18.24
CA ASP A 690 -26.61 -16.68 -19.06
C ASP A 690 -25.71 -17.63 -18.22
N TYR A 691 -25.86 -17.66 -16.89
CA TYR A 691 -25.00 -18.41 -15.96
C TYR A 691 -25.69 -19.51 -15.13
N ASP A 692 -27.02 -19.64 -15.20
CA ASP A 692 -27.72 -20.77 -14.55
C ASP A 692 -27.87 -21.95 -15.51
N ALA A 693 -26.86 -22.81 -15.53
CA ALA A 693 -26.94 -24.12 -16.18
C ALA A 693 -27.88 -25.04 -15.39
N ASP A 694 -28.99 -25.48 -16.01
CA ASP A 694 -29.83 -26.54 -15.45
C ASP A 694 -29.37 -27.93 -15.95
N SER A 695 -29.79 -29.00 -15.25
CA SER A 695 -29.45 -30.38 -15.61
C SER A 695 -29.82 -30.73 -17.06
N ARG A 696 -30.90 -30.14 -17.60
CA ARG A 696 -31.33 -30.37 -18.99
C ARG A 696 -30.36 -29.77 -19.98
N THR A 697 -29.81 -28.58 -19.69
CA THR A 697 -28.81 -27.89 -20.49
C THR A 697 -27.49 -28.69 -20.49
N VAL A 698 -27.05 -29.15 -19.31
CA VAL A 698 -25.88 -30.04 -19.15
C VAL A 698 -26.04 -31.32 -19.98
N ILE A 699 -27.15 -32.03 -19.83
CA ILE A 699 -27.47 -33.27 -20.57
C ILE A 699 -27.59 -32.99 -22.09
N GLY A 700 -28.12 -31.83 -22.48
CA GLY A 700 -28.20 -31.41 -23.89
C GLY A 700 -26.83 -31.21 -24.53
N VAL A 701 -25.88 -30.57 -23.83
CA VAL A 701 -24.50 -30.39 -24.30
C VAL A 701 -23.79 -31.74 -24.39
N ASP A 702 -23.90 -32.59 -23.36
CA ASP A 702 -23.34 -33.95 -23.39
C ASP A 702 -23.90 -34.81 -24.54
N ALA A 703 -25.21 -34.78 -24.77
CA ALA A 703 -25.85 -35.50 -25.88
C ALA A 703 -25.37 -35.01 -27.25
N LYS A 704 -25.22 -33.68 -27.43
CA LYS A 704 -24.62 -33.08 -28.64
C LYS A 704 -23.19 -33.61 -28.84
N ILE A 705 -22.33 -33.50 -27.82
CA ILE A 705 -20.91 -33.90 -27.92
C ILE A 705 -20.75 -35.42 -28.16
N LYS A 706 -21.65 -36.26 -27.63
CA LYS A 706 -21.68 -37.71 -27.94
C LYS A 706 -22.18 -38.03 -29.35
N ALA A 707 -22.97 -37.17 -29.97
CA ALA A 707 -23.50 -37.37 -31.32
C ALA A 707 -22.60 -36.79 -32.42
N GLU A 708 -22.02 -35.59 -32.19
CA GLU A 708 -21.23 -34.85 -33.17
C GLU A 708 -19.71 -35.06 -33.01
N GLY A 709 -19.25 -35.31 -31.79
CA GLY A 709 -17.83 -35.30 -31.43
C GLY A 709 -17.21 -33.89 -31.41
N ILE A 710 -15.91 -33.82 -31.17
CA ILE A 710 -15.12 -32.58 -31.28
C ILE A 710 -13.82 -32.91 -32.03
N ASP A 711 -13.63 -32.33 -33.22
CA ASP A 711 -12.34 -32.37 -33.89
C ASP A 711 -11.39 -31.34 -33.26
N PHE A 712 -10.72 -31.75 -32.18
CA PHE A 712 -9.70 -30.96 -31.51
C PHE A 712 -8.56 -30.48 -32.44
N ARG A 713 -8.42 -31.05 -33.65
CA ARG A 713 -7.38 -30.67 -34.61
C ARG A 713 -7.80 -29.59 -35.60
N LYS A 714 -9.09 -29.20 -35.64
CA LYS A 714 -9.66 -28.19 -36.56
C LYS A 714 -8.76 -26.98 -36.77
N ASN A 715 -8.20 -26.43 -35.69
CA ASN A 715 -7.43 -25.19 -35.68
C ASN A 715 -5.90 -25.41 -35.59
N HIS A 716 -5.40 -26.64 -35.71
CA HIS A 716 -3.96 -26.94 -35.59
C HIS A 716 -3.14 -26.39 -36.77
N PRO A 717 -1.95 -25.84 -36.52
CA PRO A 717 -1.06 -25.36 -37.58
C PRO A 717 -0.46 -26.50 -38.43
N PRO A 718 -0.04 -26.23 -39.67
CA PRO A 718 0.66 -27.19 -40.54
C PRO A 718 1.90 -27.83 -39.89
N ARG A 719 2.19 -29.09 -40.24
CA ARG A 719 3.34 -29.82 -39.68
C ARG A 719 4.67 -29.19 -40.07
N LEU A 720 5.40 -28.68 -39.09
CA LEU A 720 6.76 -28.17 -39.25
C LEU A 720 7.81 -29.31 -39.23
N ASN A 721 8.76 -29.26 -40.18
CA ASN A 721 9.86 -30.25 -40.28
C ASN A 721 10.99 -29.94 -39.29
N ARG A 722 10.74 -30.22 -38.01
CA ARG A 722 11.62 -29.90 -36.87
C ARG A 722 11.77 -31.11 -35.95
N ARG A 723 12.77 -31.07 -35.06
CA ARG A 723 12.93 -32.00 -33.92
C ARG A 723 12.49 -31.29 -32.62
N TYR A 724 12.06 -32.07 -31.64
CA TYR A 724 11.30 -31.60 -30.48
C TYR A 724 11.82 -32.19 -29.18
N ILE A 725 12.13 -31.32 -28.21
CA ILE A 725 12.31 -31.72 -26.81
C ILE A 725 11.13 -31.17 -26.01
N VAL A 726 10.39 -32.03 -25.33
CA VAL A 726 9.30 -31.66 -24.43
C VAL A 726 9.74 -31.98 -22.99
N VAL A 727 9.88 -30.94 -22.17
CA VAL A 727 10.40 -31.04 -20.80
C VAL A 727 9.24 -30.98 -19.81
N GLY A 728 8.89 -32.11 -19.18
CA GLY A 728 7.81 -32.21 -18.17
C GLY A 728 6.48 -32.70 -18.74
N GLY A 729 6.35 -34.01 -18.99
CA GLY A 729 5.17 -34.63 -19.61
C GLY A 729 4.79 -35.99 -19.05
N SER A 730 5.39 -36.43 -17.93
CA SER A 730 5.26 -37.81 -17.44
C SER A 730 4.28 -38.02 -16.28
N GLY A 731 4.02 -36.99 -15.47
CA GLY A 731 3.08 -37.05 -14.35
C GLY A 731 3.66 -37.58 -13.03
N TRP A 732 2.86 -37.49 -11.97
CA TRP A 732 3.18 -38.12 -10.69
C TRP A 732 1.96 -38.79 -10.03
N PRO A 733 1.87 -40.13 -10.10
CA PRO A 733 1.09 -40.91 -9.14
C PRO A 733 1.88 -41.06 -7.83
N PRO A 734 1.34 -40.68 -6.65
CA PRO A 734 0.23 -39.75 -6.40
C PRO A 734 0.71 -38.48 -5.66
N CYS A 735 0.86 -37.34 -6.37
CA CYS A 735 1.06 -35.98 -5.81
C CYS A 735 1.28 -34.90 -6.90
N LEU A 736 0.55 -33.79 -6.76
CA LEU A 736 0.99 -32.39 -6.99
C LEU A 736 1.19 -31.76 -8.40
N TRP A 737 1.27 -32.45 -9.54
CA TRP A 737 1.66 -31.80 -10.82
C TRP A 737 0.61 -31.85 -11.95
N ASP A 738 -0.14 -30.76 -12.17
CA ASP A 738 -1.10 -30.62 -13.29
C ASP A 738 -0.48 -30.32 -14.66
N LEU A 739 0.65 -29.60 -14.74
CA LEU A 739 1.26 -29.24 -16.04
C LEU A 739 1.76 -30.46 -16.84
N CYS A 740 1.87 -31.64 -16.23
CA CYS A 740 2.21 -32.88 -16.91
C CYS A 740 1.18 -33.29 -17.98
N LEU A 741 -0.07 -32.79 -17.91
CA LEU A 741 -1.07 -32.94 -18.95
C LEU A 741 -0.62 -32.32 -20.27
N VAL A 742 -0.08 -31.09 -20.21
CA VAL A 742 0.25 -30.26 -21.37
C VAL A 742 1.43 -30.85 -22.13
N GLY A 743 2.48 -31.27 -21.43
CA GLY A 743 3.65 -31.91 -22.06
C GLY A 743 3.29 -33.23 -22.76
N ALA A 744 2.44 -34.04 -22.14
CA ALA A 744 1.90 -35.24 -22.78
C ALA A 744 1.07 -34.89 -24.02
N GLN A 745 0.16 -33.91 -23.92
CA GLN A 745 -0.74 -33.54 -25.01
C GLN A 745 0.01 -32.96 -26.23
N ILE A 746 1.02 -32.11 -26.01
CA ILE A 746 1.90 -31.60 -27.09
C ILE A 746 2.58 -32.74 -27.86
N ILE A 747 3.04 -33.79 -27.18
CA ILE A 747 3.63 -34.96 -27.85
C ILE A 747 2.58 -35.69 -28.70
N LEU A 748 1.39 -35.90 -28.15
CA LEU A 748 0.29 -36.58 -28.85
C LEU A 748 -0.17 -35.81 -30.09
N ASP A 749 -0.29 -34.48 -29.99
CA ASP A 749 -0.70 -33.60 -31.08
C ASP A 749 0.38 -33.47 -32.17
N LEU A 750 1.67 -33.48 -31.79
CA LEU A 750 2.79 -33.55 -32.75
C LEU A 750 2.77 -34.88 -33.51
N LEU A 751 2.54 -36.01 -32.83
CA LEU A 751 2.41 -37.33 -33.44
C LEU A 751 1.21 -37.40 -34.39
N ASP A 752 0.06 -36.86 -33.99
CA ASP A 752 -1.15 -36.80 -34.82
C ASP A 752 -0.96 -35.85 -36.01
N GLY A 753 -0.20 -34.76 -35.83
CA GLY A 753 0.37 -33.93 -36.90
C GLY A 753 1.31 -34.68 -37.85
N GLY A 754 1.55 -35.98 -37.63
CA GLY A 754 2.39 -36.84 -38.44
C GLY A 754 3.88 -36.69 -38.16
N THR A 755 4.28 -36.02 -37.08
CA THR A 755 5.69 -35.91 -36.68
C THR A 755 6.21 -37.30 -36.31
N PRO A 756 7.31 -37.79 -36.89
CA PRO A 756 7.79 -39.13 -36.58
C PRO A 756 8.25 -39.21 -35.11
N PRO A 757 7.93 -40.29 -34.36
CA PRO A 757 8.31 -40.42 -32.94
C PRO A 757 9.81 -40.23 -32.69
N SER A 758 10.66 -40.58 -33.65
CA SER A 758 12.12 -40.40 -33.61
C SER A 758 12.59 -38.93 -33.67
N ALA A 759 11.73 -38.00 -34.05
CA ALA A 759 11.97 -36.55 -33.98
C ALA A 759 11.51 -35.93 -32.64
N ILE A 760 10.89 -36.71 -31.74
CA ILE A 760 10.35 -36.24 -30.47
C ILE A 760 11.12 -36.89 -29.30
N ARG A 761 11.45 -36.10 -28.28
CA ARG A 761 12.03 -36.55 -27.02
C ARG A 761 11.24 -36.00 -25.84
N LEU A 762 10.84 -36.89 -24.94
CA LEU A 762 10.27 -36.54 -23.64
C LEU A 762 11.40 -36.50 -22.61
N VAL A 763 11.58 -35.35 -21.95
CA VAL A 763 12.53 -35.16 -20.85
C VAL A 763 11.76 -34.94 -19.56
N ASP A 764 11.91 -35.82 -18.58
CA ASP A 764 11.23 -35.74 -17.29
C ASP A 764 12.04 -36.52 -16.24
N ILE A 765 11.73 -36.36 -14.96
CA ILE A 765 12.45 -37.02 -13.86
C ILE A 765 12.13 -38.53 -13.77
N ARG A 766 11.03 -38.99 -14.38
CA ARG A 766 10.56 -40.38 -14.44
C ARG A 766 9.76 -40.61 -15.74
N PRO A 767 9.59 -41.87 -16.22
CA PRO A 767 8.82 -42.14 -17.43
C PRO A 767 7.31 -41.86 -17.26
N PRO A 768 6.57 -41.61 -18.36
CA PRO A 768 5.13 -41.34 -18.35
C PRO A 768 4.29 -42.53 -17.89
N SER A 769 3.25 -42.27 -17.10
CA SER A 769 2.29 -43.29 -16.62
C SER A 769 0.97 -43.33 -17.41
N ARG A 770 0.90 -42.64 -18.57
CA ARG A 770 -0.28 -42.57 -19.45
C ARG A 770 -0.35 -43.75 -20.41
N ASP A 771 -1.55 -44.26 -20.67
CA ASP A 771 -1.77 -45.45 -21.52
C ASP A 771 -1.24 -45.24 -22.94
N GLU A 772 -1.29 -44.01 -23.47
CA GLU A 772 -0.76 -43.69 -24.81
C GLU A 772 0.77 -43.82 -24.90
N PHE A 773 1.48 -43.82 -23.77
CA PHE A 773 2.93 -43.99 -23.68
C PHE A 773 3.32 -45.40 -23.17
N SER A 774 2.36 -46.27 -22.92
CA SER A 774 2.60 -47.69 -22.62
C SER A 774 3.27 -48.40 -23.81
N ILE A 775 3.73 -49.65 -23.61
CA ILE A 775 4.42 -50.45 -24.66
C ILE A 775 3.57 -50.59 -25.94
N SER A 776 2.24 -50.66 -25.80
CA SER A 776 1.27 -50.73 -26.91
C SER A 776 0.69 -49.37 -27.32
N GLY A 777 1.03 -48.29 -26.62
CA GLY A 777 0.49 -46.95 -26.85
C GLY A 777 1.06 -46.25 -28.09
N ARG A 778 0.34 -45.25 -28.61
CA ARG A 778 0.75 -44.50 -29.84
C ARG A 778 2.04 -43.69 -29.69
N ALA A 779 2.40 -43.30 -28.46
CA ALA A 779 3.65 -42.62 -28.12
C ALA A 779 4.76 -43.57 -27.60
N SER A 780 4.54 -44.89 -27.60
CA SER A 780 5.52 -45.94 -27.22
C SER A 780 6.93 -45.80 -27.85
N ARG A 781 7.00 -45.16 -29.02
CA ARG A 781 8.23 -44.98 -29.81
C ARG A 781 8.90 -43.60 -29.64
N VAL A 782 8.36 -42.73 -28.80
CA VAL A 782 8.97 -41.45 -28.43
C VAL A 782 10.10 -41.71 -27.43
N LEU A 783 11.26 -41.09 -27.64
CA LEU A 783 12.41 -41.35 -26.76
C LEU A 783 12.21 -40.64 -25.41
N PHE A 784 12.14 -41.42 -24.33
CA PHE A 784 12.24 -40.89 -22.96
C PHE A 784 13.70 -40.73 -22.55
N ALA A 785 14.06 -39.55 -22.05
CA ALA A 785 15.38 -39.25 -21.48
C ALA A 785 15.21 -38.69 -20.06
N GLN A 786 15.74 -39.40 -19.07
CA GLN A 786 15.54 -39.04 -17.67
C GLN A 786 16.41 -37.85 -17.25
N ALA A 787 15.82 -36.83 -16.61
CA ALA A 787 16.55 -35.70 -16.04
C ALA A 787 15.90 -35.11 -14.80
N ASP A 788 16.70 -34.79 -13.78
CA ASP A 788 16.33 -33.80 -12.77
C ASP A 788 16.75 -32.42 -13.29
N ILE A 789 15.78 -31.61 -13.73
CA ILE A 789 16.07 -30.29 -14.30
C ILE A 789 16.71 -29.31 -13.29
N THR A 790 16.69 -29.60 -11.98
CA THR A 790 17.41 -28.79 -10.99
C THR A 790 18.93 -28.97 -11.05
N SER A 791 19.42 -30.01 -11.74
CA SER A 791 20.83 -30.23 -12.10
C SER A 791 21.09 -29.82 -13.56
N ASP A 792 22.04 -28.91 -13.75
CA ASP A 792 22.51 -28.48 -15.08
C ASP A 792 23.12 -29.65 -15.87
N VAL A 793 23.93 -30.49 -15.20
CA VAL A 793 24.56 -31.68 -15.79
C VAL A 793 23.50 -32.71 -16.21
N SER A 794 22.50 -32.96 -15.36
CA SER A 794 21.41 -33.90 -15.71
C SER A 794 20.55 -33.39 -16.85
N THR A 795 20.27 -32.08 -16.88
CA THR A 795 19.52 -31.45 -17.98
C THR A 795 20.31 -31.52 -19.29
N ALA A 796 21.60 -31.19 -19.28
CA ALA A 796 22.47 -31.22 -20.45
C ALA A 796 22.53 -32.61 -21.08
N ALA A 797 22.78 -33.67 -20.29
CA ALA A 797 22.87 -35.04 -20.81
C ALA A 797 21.60 -35.52 -21.55
N ALA A 798 20.41 -35.16 -21.05
CA ALA A 798 19.15 -35.51 -21.70
C ALA A 798 18.89 -34.72 -22.99
N PHE A 799 19.42 -33.49 -23.10
CA PHE A 799 19.34 -32.66 -24.31
C PHE A 799 20.39 -33.07 -25.36
N GLU A 800 21.61 -33.35 -24.92
CA GLU A 800 22.78 -33.74 -25.75
C GLU A 800 22.73 -35.20 -26.22
N THR A 801 21.81 -36.02 -25.69
CA THR A 801 21.58 -37.40 -26.16
C THR A 801 21.44 -37.44 -27.71
N PRO A 802 22.13 -38.35 -28.44
CA PRO A 802 22.17 -38.32 -29.90
C PRO A 802 20.79 -38.43 -30.58
N TRP A 803 20.67 -37.80 -31.75
CA TRP A 803 19.49 -37.87 -32.62
C TRP A 803 19.71 -38.87 -33.77
N PRO A 804 18.70 -39.65 -34.19
CA PRO A 804 18.80 -40.50 -35.37
C PRO A 804 19.17 -39.69 -36.63
N SER A 805 20.02 -40.24 -37.49
CA SER A 805 20.62 -39.52 -38.64
C SER A 805 19.58 -38.95 -39.63
N SER A 806 18.36 -39.49 -39.66
CA SER A 806 17.25 -39.00 -40.47
C SER A 806 16.63 -37.68 -39.97
N VAL A 807 16.85 -37.31 -38.70
CA VAL A 807 16.26 -36.11 -38.06
C VAL A 807 17.30 -35.20 -37.40
N ALA A 808 18.54 -35.67 -37.23
CA ALA A 808 19.61 -34.94 -36.55
C ALA A 808 19.97 -33.57 -37.16
N ARG A 809 19.65 -33.35 -38.45
CA ARG A 809 19.88 -32.08 -39.16
C ARG A 809 18.70 -31.09 -39.10
N LEU A 810 17.58 -31.46 -38.47
CA LEU A 810 16.42 -30.59 -38.39
C LEU A 810 16.60 -29.48 -37.32
N PRO A 811 16.00 -28.29 -37.49
CA PRO A 811 15.90 -27.28 -36.43
C PRO A 811 15.21 -27.82 -35.18
N LEU A 812 15.51 -27.26 -34.01
CA LEU A 812 15.10 -27.81 -32.71
C LEU A 812 14.20 -26.83 -31.95
N THR A 813 12.96 -27.27 -31.69
CA THR A 813 12.03 -26.61 -30.78
C THR A 813 12.09 -27.28 -29.41
N VAL A 814 12.10 -26.47 -28.34
CA VAL A 814 11.95 -26.94 -26.97
C VAL A 814 10.64 -26.41 -26.39
N PHE A 815 9.80 -27.32 -25.89
CA PHE A 815 8.62 -27.00 -25.09
C PHE A 815 8.92 -27.31 -23.62
N HIS A 816 8.80 -26.32 -22.74
CA HIS A 816 9.06 -26.47 -21.30
C HIS A 816 7.77 -26.34 -20.49
N THR A 817 7.20 -27.49 -20.15
CA THR A 817 5.98 -27.68 -19.36
C THR A 817 6.28 -28.05 -17.89
N ALA A 818 7.52 -28.43 -17.54
CA ALA A 818 7.88 -28.83 -16.19
C ALA A 818 7.65 -27.73 -15.14
N ALA A 819 6.98 -28.07 -14.03
CA ALA A 819 6.78 -27.18 -12.89
C ALA A 819 6.47 -27.92 -11.59
N VAL A 820 6.93 -27.35 -10.47
CA VAL A 820 6.41 -27.61 -9.12
C VAL A 820 5.25 -26.67 -8.83
N ILE A 821 4.04 -27.23 -8.76
CA ILE A 821 2.80 -26.51 -8.47
C ILE A 821 2.47 -26.69 -6.99
N ARG A 822 2.56 -25.61 -6.20
CA ARG A 822 2.22 -25.59 -4.77
C ARG A 822 1.42 -24.31 -4.48
N PRO A 823 0.15 -24.24 -4.93
CA PRO A 823 -0.65 -23.02 -4.89
C PRO A 823 -1.07 -22.64 -3.46
N TYR A 824 -1.13 -23.63 -2.57
CA TYR A 824 -1.46 -23.44 -1.16
C TYR A 824 -0.34 -22.80 -0.32
N GLU A 825 0.92 -22.88 -0.76
CA GLU A 825 2.07 -22.28 -0.07
C GLU A 825 2.31 -20.84 -0.57
N ARG A 826 2.12 -19.84 0.29
CA ARG A 826 2.49 -18.44 0.02
C ARG A 826 3.56 -17.87 0.96
N HIS A 827 3.69 -18.40 2.17
CA HIS A 827 4.68 -17.90 3.14
C HIS A 827 6.14 -18.03 2.61
N PRO A 828 7.00 -16.99 2.70
CA PRO A 828 8.32 -16.98 2.04
C PRO A 828 9.30 -18.09 2.45
N LEU A 829 9.18 -18.64 3.67
CA LEU A 829 10.01 -19.77 4.13
C LEU A 829 9.90 -21.04 3.26
N PHE A 830 8.86 -21.13 2.44
CA PHE A 830 8.62 -22.26 1.55
C PHE A 830 8.99 -21.98 0.09
N TYR A 831 9.37 -20.74 -0.27
CA TYR A 831 9.59 -20.34 -1.67
C TYR A 831 10.55 -21.25 -2.42
N THR A 832 11.65 -21.66 -1.78
CA THR A 832 12.66 -22.58 -2.35
C THR A 832 12.09 -23.95 -2.76
N ARG A 833 10.93 -24.37 -2.23
CA ARG A 833 10.27 -25.63 -2.61
C ARG A 833 9.85 -25.61 -4.08
N CYS A 834 9.33 -24.49 -4.58
CA CYS A 834 8.91 -24.35 -5.98
C CYS A 834 9.97 -23.69 -6.86
N SER A 835 10.65 -22.64 -6.39
CA SER A 835 11.58 -21.86 -7.24
C SER A 835 12.83 -22.63 -7.67
N ARG A 836 13.26 -23.64 -6.90
CA ARG A 836 14.35 -24.54 -7.31
C ARG A 836 14.03 -25.31 -8.61
N VAL A 837 12.76 -25.62 -8.87
CA VAL A 837 12.34 -26.25 -10.14
C VAL A 837 11.89 -25.16 -11.12
N ASN A 838 10.96 -24.30 -10.71
CA ASN A 838 10.30 -23.36 -11.60
C ASN A 838 11.20 -22.25 -12.13
N VAL A 839 12.22 -21.82 -11.39
CA VAL A 839 13.13 -20.75 -11.82
C VAL A 839 14.48 -21.33 -12.22
N VAL A 840 15.13 -22.08 -11.31
CA VAL A 840 16.47 -22.65 -11.58
C VAL A 840 16.40 -23.77 -12.61
N GLY A 841 15.40 -24.66 -12.54
CA GLY A 841 15.23 -25.74 -13.52
C GLY A 841 14.84 -25.25 -14.93
N THR A 842 14.07 -24.17 -15.02
CA THR A 842 13.81 -23.49 -16.30
C THR A 842 15.07 -22.81 -16.84
N ALA A 843 15.88 -22.15 -16.00
CA ALA A 843 17.17 -21.57 -16.41
C ALA A 843 18.16 -22.65 -16.91
N ASN A 844 18.26 -23.78 -16.23
CA ASN A 844 19.04 -24.95 -16.68
C ASN A 844 18.53 -25.46 -18.04
N SER A 845 17.21 -25.53 -18.23
CA SER A 845 16.59 -25.96 -19.49
C SER A 845 16.85 -24.99 -20.65
N ILE A 846 16.90 -23.67 -20.40
CA ILE A 846 17.30 -22.67 -21.41
C ILE A 846 18.76 -22.89 -21.81
N SER A 847 19.67 -23.06 -20.84
CA SER A 847 21.10 -23.32 -21.09
C SER A 847 21.32 -24.61 -21.88
N ALA A 848 20.62 -25.69 -21.53
CA ALA A 848 20.66 -26.95 -22.26
C ALA A 848 20.06 -26.85 -23.67
N ALA A 849 18.98 -26.09 -23.86
CA ALA A 849 18.39 -25.82 -25.17
C ALA A 849 19.37 -25.11 -26.10
N GLN A 850 20.03 -24.05 -25.61
CA GLN A 850 21.03 -23.30 -26.35
C GLN A 850 22.23 -24.19 -26.73
N LYS A 851 22.75 -25.00 -25.78
CA LYS A 851 23.84 -25.98 -26.05
C LYS A 851 23.45 -27.03 -27.10
N ALA A 852 22.21 -27.51 -27.09
CA ALA A 852 21.71 -28.51 -28.04
C ALA A 852 21.41 -27.96 -29.45
N GLY A 853 21.61 -26.66 -29.67
CA GLY A 853 21.30 -25.98 -30.93
C GLY A 853 19.80 -25.87 -31.17
N ALA A 854 19.02 -25.56 -30.14
CA ALA A 854 17.64 -25.10 -30.29
C ALA A 854 17.61 -23.67 -30.81
N ASP A 855 16.66 -23.39 -31.71
CA ASP A 855 16.38 -22.06 -32.25
C ASP A 855 15.04 -21.48 -31.74
N ILE A 856 14.20 -22.33 -31.13
CA ILE A 856 12.93 -21.93 -30.47
C ILE A 856 12.80 -22.57 -29.08
N PHE A 857 12.43 -21.77 -28.07
CA PHE A 857 12.09 -22.24 -26.71
C PHE A 857 10.78 -21.62 -26.23
N ILE A 858 9.77 -22.47 -25.97
CA ILE A 858 8.43 -22.05 -25.52
C ILE A 858 8.17 -22.57 -24.12
N PHE A 859 7.71 -21.69 -23.22
CA PHE A 859 7.45 -21.99 -21.82
C PHE A 859 5.97 -21.96 -21.48
N THR A 860 5.47 -22.99 -20.81
CA THR A 860 4.15 -22.95 -20.19
C THR A 860 4.22 -22.14 -18.90
N SER A 861 3.76 -20.91 -18.92
CA SER A 861 3.56 -20.03 -17.76
C SER A 861 2.20 -20.36 -17.09
N SER A 862 1.49 -19.37 -16.54
CA SER A 862 0.13 -19.49 -15.97
C SER A 862 -0.48 -18.09 -15.81
N SER A 863 -1.78 -17.93 -16.04
CA SER A 863 -2.50 -16.66 -15.78
C SER A 863 -2.31 -16.13 -14.36
N HIS A 864 -2.13 -17.04 -13.39
CA HIS A 864 -1.93 -16.73 -11.97
C HIS A 864 -0.70 -15.85 -11.69
N VAL A 865 0.24 -15.68 -12.63
CA VAL A 865 1.29 -14.65 -12.51
C VAL A 865 0.70 -13.24 -12.44
N ALA A 866 -0.42 -13.00 -13.14
CA ALA A 866 -1.17 -11.75 -13.16
C ALA A 866 -2.09 -11.58 -11.93
N ALA A 867 -2.42 -12.66 -11.21
CA ALA A 867 -3.27 -12.62 -10.02
C ALA A 867 -2.62 -11.92 -8.80
N ARG A 868 -3.45 -11.55 -7.83
CA ARG A 868 -3.09 -10.87 -6.57
C ARG A 868 -3.63 -11.63 -5.36
N ALA A 869 -2.90 -11.59 -4.25
CA ALA A 869 -3.36 -12.07 -2.95
C ALA A 869 -4.63 -11.32 -2.48
N VAL A 870 -5.48 -11.99 -1.72
CA VAL A 870 -6.79 -11.45 -1.31
C VAL A 870 -6.73 -10.96 0.14
N HIS A 871 -7.19 -9.73 0.37
CA HIS A 871 -7.18 -9.13 1.71
C HIS A 871 -8.47 -9.50 2.45
N TRP A 872 -8.58 -10.76 2.87
CA TRP A 872 -9.74 -11.34 3.56
C TRP A 872 -10.13 -10.60 4.84
N PHE A 873 -9.13 -10.20 5.64
CA PHE A 873 -9.33 -9.43 6.85
C PHE A 873 -9.35 -7.94 6.51
N SER A 874 -10.44 -7.50 5.89
CA SER A 874 -10.69 -6.09 5.61
C SER A 874 -11.28 -5.35 6.82
N LEU A 875 -11.09 -4.04 6.84
CA LEU A 875 -11.48 -3.12 7.91
C LEU A 875 -13.02 -3.02 8.02
N PRO A 876 -13.62 -2.84 9.22
CA PRO A 876 -15.06 -3.04 9.48
C PRO A 876 -16.10 -2.39 8.55
N TRP A 877 -15.88 -1.19 8.00
CA TRP A 877 -16.80 -0.53 7.04
C TRP A 877 -16.67 -1.07 5.61
N ARG A 878 -15.62 -1.84 5.31
CA ARG A 878 -15.39 -2.40 3.99
C ARG A 878 -16.18 -3.71 3.86
N ARG A 879 -17.40 -3.59 3.33
CA ARG A 879 -18.37 -4.71 3.14
C ARG A 879 -17.78 -5.96 2.47
N HIS A 880 -16.73 -5.81 1.67
CA HIS A 880 -16.08 -6.92 0.95
C HIS A 880 -14.54 -6.83 1.00
N PRO A 881 -13.84 -7.97 1.14
CA PRO A 881 -12.40 -8.11 0.92
C PRO A 881 -11.89 -7.49 -0.38
N ARG A 882 -10.58 -7.17 -0.42
CA ARG A 882 -9.92 -6.58 -1.59
C ARG A 882 -9.34 -7.68 -2.48
N ASN A 883 -9.47 -7.51 -3.81
CA ASN A 883 -9.06 -8.46 -4.87
C ASN A 883 -9.95 -9.71 -5.05
N LEU A 884 -11.24 -9.67 -4.69
CA LEU A 884 -12.19 -10.79 -4.91
C LEU A 884 -12.58 -11.03 -6.38
N ILE A 885 -12.47 -10.00 -7.23
CA ILE A 885 -12.71 -10.08 -8.67
C ILE A 885 -11.43 -9.58 -9.34
N GLN A 886 -10.86 -10.39 -10.23
CA GLN A 886 -9.59 -10.10 -10.88
C GLN A 886 -9.65 -10.39 -12.39
N TYR A 887 -9.06 -9.49 -13.19
CA TYR A 887 -8.87 -9.69 -14.62
C TYR A 887 -7.40 -9.99 -14.89
N LEU A 888 -7.12 -11.17 -15.45
CA LEU A 888 -5.77 -11.71 -15.67
C LEU A 888 -5.39 -11.49 -17.13
N SER A 889 -4.37 -10.68 -17.40
CA SER A 889 -3.96 -10.33 -18.78
C SER A 889 -2.44 -10.21 -18.90
N ASP A 890 -1.93 -10.30 -20.13
CA ASP A 890 -0.50 -10.17 -20.46
C ASP A 890 0.09 -8.79 -20.13
N ARG A 891 -0.76 -7.81 -19.86
CA ARG A 891 -0.41 -6.41 -19.53
C ARG A 891 0.32 -6.25 -18.18
N ASP A 892 0.40 -7.30 -17.36
CA ASP A 892 1.22 -7.30 -16.14
C ASP A 892 2.70 -7.65 -16.39
N PHE A 893 3.01 -8.33 -17.49
CA PHE A 893 4.38 -8.72 -17.84
C PHE A 893 5.25 -7.49 -18.09
N PHE A 894 4.73 -6.52 -18.86
CA PHE A 894 5.35 -5.26 -19.22
C PHE A 894 5.46 -4.24 -18.06
N LYS A 895 4.99 -4.62 -16.86
CA LYS A 895 5.07 -3.81 -15.64
C LYS A 895 6.19 -4.35 -14.72
N PRO A 896 6.74 -3.51 -13.82
CA PRO A 896 7.66 -3.97 -12.78
C PRO A 896 7.07 -5.16 -12.01
N SER A 897 7.91 -6.13 -11.66
CA SER A 897 7.45 -7.30 -10.92
C SER A 897 6.86 -6.88 -9.57
N LYS A 898 5.74 -7.51 -9.20
CA LYS A 898 5.07 -7.34 -7.91
C LYS A 898 6.00 -7.71 -6.75
N SER A 899 5.73 -7.15 -5.58
CA SER A 899 6.38 -7.60 -4.34
C SER A 899 6.00 -9.06 -4.02
N PRO A 900 6.85 -9.83 -3.32
CA PRO A 900 6.56 -11.23 -3.00
C PRO A 900 5.24 -11.46 -2.24
N SER A 901 4.79 -10.47 -1.46
CA SER A 901 3.56 -10.46 -0.67
C SER A 901 2.29 -10.14 -1.47
N GLU A 902 2.40 -9.63 -2.70
CA GLU A 902 1.25 -9.36 -3.56
C GLU A 902 0.80 -10.58 -4.36
N PHE A 903 1.62 -11.63 -4.48
CA PHE A 903 1.24 -12.87 -5.16
C PHE A 903 0.37 -13.75 -4.25
N PRO A 904 -0.69 -14.41 -4.76
CA PRO A 904 -1.52 -15.32 -3.95
C PRO A 904 -0.74 -16.57 -3.51
N SER A 905 0.34 -16.93 -4.21
CA SER A 905 1.16 -18.10 -3.87
C SER A 905 2.63 -17.99 -4.31
N ASN A 906 3.49 -18.76 -3.65
CA ASN A 906 4.89 -18.97 -4.06
C ASN A 906 4.95 -19.57 -5.49
N TYR A 907 3.97 -20.40 -5.87
CA TYR A 907 3.82 -20.90 -7.23
C TYR A 907 3.67 -19.74 -8.23
N ALA A 908 2.65 -18.89 -8.06
CA ALA A 908 2.40 -17.73 -8.92
C ALA A 908 3.63 -16.83 -9.06
N ARG A 909 4.27 -16.50 -7.94
CA ARG A 909 5.55 -15.76 -7.91
C ARG A 909 6.64 -16.45 -8.73
N SER A 910 6.85 -17.75 -8.52
CA SER A 910 7.93 -18.49 -9.19
C SER A 910 7.73 -18.61 -10.70
N LYS A 911 6.48 -18.70 -11.18
CA LYS A 911 6.19 -18.64 -12.63
C LYS A 911 6.41 -17.23 -13.19
N ALA A 912 6.09 -16.18 -12.42
CA ALA A 912 6.31 -14.78 -12.82
C ALA A 912 7.80 -14.37 -12.88
N GLU A 913 8.64 -15.00 -12.07
CA GLU A 913 10.11 -14.90 -12.17
C GLU A 913 10.64 -15.70 -13.36
N ALA A 914 10.19 -16.96 -13.55
CA ALA A 914 10.62 -17.84 -14.64
C ALA A 914 10.26 -17.32 -16.03
N GLU A 915 9.05 -16.80 -16.21
CA GLU A 915 8.56 -16.19 -17.45
C GLU A 915 9.46 -15.02 -17.89
N ARG A 916 9.89 -14.19 -16.94
CA ARG A 916 10.83 -13.09 -17.22
C ARG A 916 12.21 -13.59 -17.60
N VAL A 917 12.70 -14.70 -17.03
CA VAL A 917 13.96 -15.34 -17.45
C VAL A 917 13.86 -15.91 -18.87
N VAL A 918 12.76 -16.57 -19.22
CA VAL A 918 12.53 -17.10 -20.59
C VAL A 918 12.45 -15.98 -21.61
N CYS A 919 11.63 -14.96 -21.36
CA CYS A 919 11.46 -13.83 -22.28
C CYS A 919 12.75 -12.99 -22.41
N ALA A 920 13.55 -12.84 -21.35
CA ALA A 920 14.84 -12.14 -21.40
C ALA A 920 15.94 -12.93 -22.13
N ALA A 921 15.77 -14.24 -22.34
CA ALA A 921 16.67 -15.05 -23.16
C ALA A 921 16.44 -14.92 -24.68
N ASN A 922 15.41 -14.16 -25.11
CA ASN A 922 15.04 -13.99 -26.51
C ASN A 922 16.15 -13.32 -27.33
N THR A 923 16.59 -13.98 -28.41
CA THR A 923 17.53 -13.43 -29.39
C THR A 923 17.14 -13.85 -30.81
N PRO A 924 17.65 -13.18 -31.88
CA PRO A 924 17.30 -13.54 -33.26
C PRO A 924 17.57 -15.00 -33.65
N GLY A 925 18.53 -15.67 -33.00
CA GLY A 925 18.87 -17.09 -33.20
C GLY A 925 18.38 -18.04 -32.10
N PHE A 926 17.68 -17.53 -31.08
CA PHE A 926 17.05 -18.30 -30.00
C PHE A 926 15.76 -17.57 -29.61
N ARG A 927 14.70 -17.79 -30.39
CA ARG A 927 13.42 -17.09 -30.25
C ARG A 927 12.63 -17.70 -29.10
N THR A 928 12.16 -16.89 -28.15
CA THR A 928 11.40 -17.39 -26.98
C THR A 928 10.00 -16.82 -26.89
N GLY A 929 9.10 -17.52 -26.19
CA GLY A 929 7.75 -17.06 -25.91
C GLY A 929 7.09 -17.88 -24.80
N CYS A 930 6.00 -17.37 -24.23
CA CYS A 930 5.31 -17.99 -23.10
C CYS A 930 3.80 -18.13 -23.34
N ILE A 931 3.21 -19.27 -22.97
CA ILE A 931 1.74 -19.46 -22.95
C ILE A 931 1.26 -19.46 -21.51
N ARG A 932 0.21 -18.71 -21.19
CA ARG A 932 -0.41 -18.62 -19.86
C ARG A 932 -1.81 -19.24 -19.89
N PRO A 933 -1.98 -20.51 -19.46
CA PRO A 933 -3.29 -21.12 -19.25
C PRO A 933 -4.18 -20.27 -18.33
N GLY A 934 -5.45 -20.08 -18.72
CA GLY A 934 -6.41 -19.11 -18.16
C GLY A 934 -6.74 -19.29 -16.68
N ASN A 935 -6.89 -20.54 -16.22
CA ASN A 935 -6.78 -20.95 -14.82
C ASN A 935 -6.60 -22.48 -14.74
N GLY A 936 -7.56 -23.22 -14.16
CA GLY A 936 -7.45 -24.66 -13.96
C GLY A 936 -7.32 -25.41 -15.30
N VAL A 937 -6.26 -26.21 -15.43
CA VAL A 937 -6.02 -27.04 -16.63
C VAL A 937 -6.59 -28.42 -16.40
N TYR A 938 -7.62 -28.78 -17.16
CA TYR A 938 -8.23 -30.10 -17.16
C TYR A 938 -7.93 -30.85 -18.47
N GLY A 939 -8.35 -32.10 -18.59
CA GLY A 939 -8.38 -32.80 -19.89
C GLY A 939 -7.86 -34.23 -19.88
N HIS A 940 -7.76 -34.86 -18.71
CA HIS A 940 -7.44 -36.29 -18.57
C HIS A 940 -7.90 -36.79 -17.20
N ARG A 941 -8.37 -38.04 -17.11
CA ARG A 941 -8.80 -38.68 -15.85
C ARG A 941 -7.80 -38.55 -14.69
N ASP A 942 -6.50 -38.40 -14.97
CA ASP A 942 -5.43 -38.31 -13.95
C ASP A 942 -4.97 -36.88 -13.58
N ASP A 943 -5.72 -35.84 -13.97
CA ASP A 943 -5.49 -34.47 -13.47
C ASP A 943 -5.75 -34.34 -11.94
N GLN A 944 -5.18 -33.28 -11.33
CA GLN A 944 -5.28 -33.07 -9.88
C GLN A 944 -6.46 -32.16 -9.47
N ILE A 945 -7.36 -31.82 -10.40
CA ILE A 945 -8.52 -30.96 -10.16
C ILE A 945 -9.82 -31.75 -10.42
N ILE A 946 -10.23 -31.91 -11.68
CA ILE A 946 -11.47 -32.57 -12.11
C ILE A 946 -11.39 -34.08 -11.90
N GLY A 947 -10.35 -34.72 -12.43
CA GLY A 947 -10.09 -36.15 -12.22
C GLY A 947 -9.90 -36.51 -10.75
N ARG A 948 -9.44 -35.54 -9.94
CA ARG A 948 -9.33 -35.67 -8.49
C ARG A 948 -10.68 -35.53 -7.76
N MET A 949 -11.58 -34.65 -8.21
CA MET A 949 -12.95 -34.57 -7.70
C MET A 949 -13.69 -35.88 -7.97
N LEU A 950 -13.66 -36.35 -9.23
CA LEU A 950 -14.26 -37.61 -9.66
C LEU A 950 -13.72 -38.83 -8.89
N ARG A 951 -12.39 -38.95 -8.73
CA ARG A 951 -11.77 -39.99 -7.87
C ARG A 951 -12.21 -39.97 -6.41
N ARG A 952 -12.69 -38.83 -5.88
CA ARG A 952 -13.15 -38.74 -4.49
C ARG A 952 -14.63 -39.04 -4.34
N GLY A 953 -15.46 -38.74 -5.34
CA GLY A 953 -16.92 -38.80 -5.26
C GLY A 953 -17.55 -37.84 -4.23
N ARG A 954 -16.76 -37.20 -3.36
CA ARG A 954 -17.20 -36.20 -2.39
C ARG A 954 -16.14 -35.12 -2.14
N VAL A 955 -16.52 -33.85 -2.21
CA VAL A 955 -15.61 -32.71 -2.04
C VAL A 955 -16.21 -31.56 -1.21
N PRO A 956 -15.53 -31.06 -0.16
CA PRO A 956 -15.92 -29.83 0.51
C PRO A 956 -15.44 -28.60 -0.26
N THR A 957 -16.31 -27.61 -0.43
CA THR A 957 -16.02 -26.38 -1.19
C THR A 957 -16.38 -25.11 -0.43
N PHE A 958 -15.68 -24.03 -0.75
CA PHE A 958 -16.08 -22.64 -0.51
C PHE A 958 -16.13 -21.85 -1.84
N SER A 959 -15.95 -22.54 -2.96
CA SER A 959 -15.60 -21.92 -4.26
C SER A 959 -16.80 -21.76 -5.19
N ALA A 960 -17.89 -22.48 -4.94
CA ALA A 960 -19.15 -22.47 -5.68
C ALA A 960 -19.58 -21.11 -6.29
N PRO A 961 -19.68 -20.00 -5.54
CA PRO A 961 -20.15 -18.72 -6.08
C PRO A 961 -19.11 -17.96 -6.93
N TRP A 962 -17.88 -18.47 -7.08
CA TRP A 962 -16.84 -17.80 -7.86
C TRP A 962 -16.79 -18.32 -9.30
N VAL A 963 -16.36 -17.44 -10.21
CA VAL A 963 -16.30 -17.68 -11.66
C VAL A 963 -14.85 -17.66 -12.13
N GLN A 964 -14.42 -18.66 -12.90
CA GLN A 964 -13.06 -18.72 -13.45
C GLN A 964 -13.02 -19.12 -14.94
N SER A 965 -12.07 -18.53 -15.69
CA SER A 965 -11.76 -18.93 -17.07
C SER A 965 -10.93 -20.21 -17.07
N TRP A 966 -11.52 -21.36 -17.40
CA TRP A 966 -10.81 -22.65 -17.47
C TRP A 966 -10.13 -22.83 -18.83
N VAL A 967 -9.23 -23.82 -18.94
CA VAL A 967 -8.69 -24.21 -20.24
C VAL A 967 -8.35 -25.69 -20.33
N GLY A 968 -8.87 -26.38 -21.35
CA GLY A 968 -8.54 -27.76 -21.63
C GLY A 968 -7.09 -27.92 -22.13
N ALA A 969 -6.39 -28.98 -21.70
CA ALA A 969 -5.00 -29.25 -22.09
C ALA A 969 -4.79 -29.34 -23.61
N ARG A 970 -5.84 -29.67 -24.38
CA ARG A 970 -5.86 -29.68 -25.85
C ARG A 970 -5.79 -28.24 -26.41
N ASN A 971 -6.60 -27.32 -25.89
CA ASN A 971 -6.54 -25.89 -26.23
C ASN A 971 -5.20 -25.25 -25.79
N VAL A 972 -4.65 -25.63 -24.62
CA VAL A 972 -3.30 -25.20 -24.21
C VAL A 972 -2.23 -25.71 -25.19
N SER A 973 -2.32 -26.97 -25.63
CA SER A 973 -1.38 -27.58 -26.58
C SER A 973 -1.43 -26.87 -27.95
N LEU A 974 -2.63 -26.64 -28.49
CA LEU A 974 -2.87 -25.82 -29.69
C LEU A 974 -2.16 -24.46 -29.60
N ALA A 975 -2.31 -23.73 -28.48
CA ALA A 975 -1.64 -22.45 -28.28
C ALA A 975 -0.10 -22.53 -28.32
N HIS A 976 0.49 -23.63 -27.84
CA HIS A 976 1.94 -23.87 -27.94
C HIS A 976 2.38 -24.14 -29.40
N LEU A 977 1.57 -24.85 -30.18
CA LEU A 977 1.83 -25.10 -31.59
C LEU A 977 1.69 -23.83 -32.44
N LEU A 978 0.64 -23.02 -32.22
CA LEU A 978 0.46 -21.73 -32.90
C LEU A 978 1.59 -20.74 -32.58
N LEU A 979 2.01 -20.65 -31.31
CA LEU A 979 3.18 -19.85 -30.93
C LEU A 979 4.47 -20.38 -31.58
N GLN A 980 4.61 -21.69 -31.77
CA GLN A 980 5.76 -22.23 -32.52
C GLN A 980 5.73 -21.79 -33.99
N GLU A 981 4.59 -21.88 -34.69
CA GLU A 981 4.48 -21.42 -36.08
C GLU A 981 4.77 -19.92 -36.19
N ALA A 982 4.13 -19.10 -35.34
CA ALA A 982 4.35 -17.66 -35.31
C ALA A 982 5.83 -17.30 -35.05
N LEU A 983 6.53 -18.03 -34.16
CA LEU A 983 7.96 -17.87 -33.90
C LEU A 983 8.88 -18.38 -35.03
N VAL A 984 8.43 -19.28 -35.92
CA VAL A 984 9.18 -19.67 -37.12
C VAL A 984 9.10 -18.60 -38.22
N CYS A 985 7.93 -17.99 -38.41
CA CYS A 985 7.67 -17.01 -39.47
C CYS A 985 8.48 -15.71 -39.34
N ASP A 986 8.51 -14.91 -40.42
CA ASP A 986 9.18 -13.59 -40.44
C ASP A 986 8.52 -12.59 -39.48
N SER A 987 7.20 -12.73 -39.25
CA SER A 987 6.44 -12.03 -38.20
C SER A 987 6.88 -12.38 -36.77
N GLY A 988 7.71 -13.42 -36.59
CA GLY A 988 8.11 -13.96 -35.29
C GLY A 988 8.75 -12.95 -34.34
N ALA A 989 9.31 -11.86 -34.85
CA ALA A 989 9.80 -10.77 -34.02
C ALA A 989 8.72 -10.17 -33.10
N ALA A 990 7.48 -10.01 -33.59
CA ALA A 990 6.38 -9.36 -32.87
C ALA A 990 5.78 -10.21 -31.74
N VAL A 991 5.87 -11.55 -31.86
CA VAL A 991 5.40 -12.50 -30.83
C VAL A 991 6.52 -12.97 -29.89
N SER A 992 7.79 -12.72 -30.24
CA SER A 992 8.95 -13.16 -29.45
C SER A 992 9.16 -12.33 -28.18
N GLY A 993 9.70 -12.96 -27.13
CA GLY A 993 10.08 -12.30 -25.88
C GLY A 993 8.90 -11.84 -25.01
N ARG A 994 7.68 -12.37 -25.23
CA ARG A 994 6.48 -12.01 -24.46
C ARG A 994 5.58 -13.22 -24.13
N PRO A 995 4.65 -13.09 -23.17
CA PRO A 995 3.58 -14.06 -22.94
C PRO A 995 2.32 -13.80 -23.75
N PHE A 996 1.50 -14.84 -23.85
CA PHE A 996 0.13 -14.88 -24.37
C PHE A 996 -0.77 -15.67 -23.44
N THR A 997 -1.86 -15.08 -22.97
CA THR A 997 -2.90 -15.72 -22.16
C THR A 997 -3.93 -16.44 -23.03
N VAL A 998 -4.43 -17.61 -22.62
CA VAL A 998 -5.39 -18.45 -23.37
C VAL A 998 -6.43 -19.12 -22.48
N THR A 999 -7.70 -19.11 -22.90
CA THR A 999 -8.85 -19.77 -22.26
C THR A 999 -9.60 -20.66 -23.26
N ASP A 1000 -10.51 -21.52 -22.81
CA ASP A 1000 -11.51 -22.14 -23.69
C ASP A 1000 -12.47 -21.09 -24.28
N GLU A 1001 -13.29 -21.49 -25.27
CA GLU A 1001 -14.33 -20.62 -25.85
C GLU A 1001 -15.51 -20.37 -24.90
N GLY A 1002 -16.19 -19.23 -25.10
CA GLY A 1002 -17.38 -18.85 -24.34
C GLY A 1002 -17.10 -18.14 -23.01
N PRO A 1003 -18.11 -18.02 -22.13
CA PRO A 1003 -17.97 -17.34 -20.85
C PRO A 1003 -17.17 -18.17 -19.84
N ALA A 1004 -16.57 -17.49 -18.86
CA ALA A 1004 -15.94 -18.11 -17.70
C ALA A 1004 -16.98 -18.87 -16.85
N MET A 1005 -16.63 -20.05 -16.34
CA MET A 1005 -17.59 -20.96 -15.68
C MET A 1005 -17.64 -20.74 -14.15
N ARG A 1006 -18.84 -20.77 -13.56
CA ARG A 1006 -19.05 -20.77 -12.09
C ARG A 1006 -18.71 -22.17 -11.55
N PHE A 1007 -18.09 -22.23 -10.37
CA PHE A 1007 -17.73 -23.53 -9.78
C PHE A 1007 -18.96 -24.44 -9.52
N ASP A 1008 -20.14 -23.86 -9.24
CA ASP A 1008 -21.38 -24.63 -9.07
C ASP A 1008 -21.82 -25.35 -10.36
N ASP A 1009 -21.77 -24.68 -11.52
CA ASP A 1009 -22.13 -25.29 -12.81
C ASP A 1009 -21.20 -26.47 -13.15
N LEU A 1010 -19.91 -26.30 -12.81
CA LEU A 1010 -18.90 -27.34 -12.91
C LEU A 1010 -19.22 -28.52 -11.99
N TYR A 1011 -19.65 -28.29 -10.75
CA TYR A 1011 -20.05 -29.38 -9.86
C TYR A 1011 -21.29 -30.11 -10.35
N LEU A 1012 -22.31 -29.38 -10.81
CA LEU A 1012 -23.53 -29.95 -11.40
C LEU A 1012 -23.20 -30.84 -12.61
N LEU A 1013 -22.32 -30.36 -13.51
CA LEU A 1013 -21.87 -31.13 -14.67
C LEU A 1013 -21.19 -32.44 -14.25
N LEU A 1014 -20.34 -32.43 -13.22
CA LEU A 1014 -19.64 -33.63 -12.74
C LEU A 1014 -20.56 -34.60 -11.97
N ASP A 1015 -21.60 -34.13 -11.28
CA ASP A 1015 -22.56 -35.00 -10.58
C ASP A 1015 -23.53 -35.66 -11.57
N GLU A 1016 -24.15 -34.89 -12.47
CA GLU A 1016 -25.13 -35.37 -13.46
C GLU A 1016 -24.52 -36.32 -14.50
N LEU A 1017 -23.29 -36.05 -14.97
CA LEU A 1017 -22.71 -36.80 -16.10
C LEU A 1017 -21.81 -37.97 -15.69
N SER A 1018 -21.32 -38.05 -14.45
CA SER A 1018 -20.34 -39.10 -14.07
C SER A 1018 -21.01 -40.36 -13.51
N VAL A 1019 -20.56 -41.55 -13.95
CA VAL A 1019 -21.05 -42.86 -13.45
C VAL A 1019 -20.63 -43.17 -12.00
N THR A 1020 -20.09 -42.16 -11.30
CA THR A 1020 -19.64 -42.18 -9.91
C THR A 1020 -20.40 -41.18 -9.02
N GLY A 1021 -21.03 -40.16 -9.61
CA GLY A 1021 -21.55 -38.99 -8.89
C GLY A 1021 -20.46 -38.10 -8.29
N LEU A 1022 -20.84 -36.90 -7.84
CA LEU A 1022 -20.01 -35.95 -7.11
C LEU A 1022 -20.82 -35.22 -6.02
N GLN A 1023 -20.77 -35.72 -4.79
CA GLN A 1023 -21.36 -35.05 -3.65
C GLN A 1023 -20.54 -33.82 -3.21
N VAL A 1024 -21.14 -32.63 -3.22
CA VAL A 1024 -20.51 -31.40 -2.71
C VAL A 1024 -20.95 -31.11 -1.27
N ASP A 1025 -19.98 -30.79 -0.40
CA ASP A 1025 -20.24 -30.26 0.94
C ASP A 1025 -20.00 -28.74 0.98
N TYR A 1026 -20.88 -28.00 1.65
CA TYR A 1026 -20.81 -26.53 1.80
C TYR A 1026 -20.54 -26.10 3.26
N PRO A 1027 -19.34 -26.37 3.83
CA PRO A 1027 -18.98 -25.92 5.17
C PRO A 1027 -18.85 -24.39 5.25
N PRO A 1028 -19.10 -23.75 6.42
CA PRO A 1028 -19.09 -22.29 6.55
C PRO A 1028 -17.78 -21.62 6.10
N PRO A 1029 -17.78 -20.74 5.07
CA PRO A 1029 -16.55 -20.18 4.48
C PRO A 1029 -15.63 -19.46 5.47
N ALA A 1030 -16.18 -18.81 6.50
CA ALA A 1030 -15.38 -18.16 7.54
C ALA A 1030 -14.61 -19.16 8.43
N VAL A 1031 -15.20 -20.33 8.74
CA VAL A 1031 -14.52 -21.40 9.47
C VAL A 1031 -13.42 -22.01 8.61
N LEU A 1032 -13.72 -22.22 7.32
CA LEU A 1032 -12.76 -22.68 6.32
C LEU A 1032 -11.55 -21.72 6.21
N LEU A 1033 -11.78 -20.42 6.06
CA LEU A 1033 -10.72 -19.41 6.05
C LEU A 1033 -9.83 -19.46 7.32
N LEU A 1034 -10.45 -19.50 8.50
CA LEU A 1034 -9.70 -19.51 9.78
C LEU A 1034 -8.85 -20.77 9.94
N VAL A 1035 -9.38 -21.95 9.58
CA VAL A 1035 -8.62 -23.20 9.63
C VAL A 1035 -7.49 -23.22 8.61
N ALA A 1036 -7.67 -22.62 7.43
CA ALA A 1036 -6.60 -22.47 6.44
C ALA A 1036 -5.42 -21.63 6.99
N PHE A 1037 -5.70 -20.49 7.62
CA PHE A 1037 -4.66 -19.67 8.30
C PHE A 1037 -3.98 -20.41 9.46
N ALA A 1038 -4.73 -21.22 10.23
CA ALA A 1038 -4.16 -22.05 11.29
C ALA A 1038 -3.20 -23.12 10.77
N ILE A 1039 -3.48 -23.72 9.60
CA ILE A 1039 -2.59 -24.70 8.96
C ILE A 1039 -1.33 -24.03 8.39
N GLU A 1040 -1.44 -22.85 7.76
CA GLU A 1040 -0.25 -22.07 7.36
C GLU A 1040 0.64 -21.75 8.58
N ALA A 1041 0.04 -21.31 9.68
CA ALA A 1041 0.76 -21.04 10.93
C ALA A 1041 1.44 -22.29 11.50
N TYR A 1042 0.78 -23.44 11.51
CA TYR A 1042 1.35 -24.72 11.95
C TYR A 1042 2.52 -25.18 11.08
N CYS A 1043 2.39 -25.12 9.75
CA CYS A 1043 3.49 -25.41 8.82
C CYS A 1043 4.69 -24.49 9.06
N VAL A 1044 4.45 -23.18 9.22
CA VAL A 1044 5.50 -22.20 9.55
C VAL A 1044 6.15 -22.49 10.90
N LEU A 1045 5.39 -22.93 11.91
CA LEU A 1045 5.88 -23.30 13.23
C LEU A 1045 6.85 -24.49 13.17
N LEU A 1046 6.47 -25.58 12.49
CA LEU A 1046 7.34 -26.74 12.27
C LEU A 1046 8.62 -26.36 11.52
N LYS A 1047 8.50 -25.50 10.50
CA LYS A 1047 9.64 -25.06 9.69
C LYS A 1047 10.61 -24.16 10.47
N LYS A 1048 10.10 -23.34 11.41
CA LYS A 1048 10.91 -22.51 12.32
C LYS A 1048 11.50 -23.31 13.49
N MET A 1049 10.86 -24.40 13.94
CA MET A 1049 11.33 -25.21 15.07
C MET A 1049 11.50 -26.70 14.69
N PRO A 1050 12.63 -27.08 14.05
CA PRO A 1050 12.91 -28.46 13.64
C PRO A 1050 12.90 -29.50 14.77
N ALA A 1051 13.02 -29.06 16.04
CA ALA A 1051 12.86 -29.92 17.21
C ALA A 1051 11.46 -30.56 17.29
N LEU A 1052 10.40 -29.86 16.85
CA LEU A 1052 9.05 -30.42 16.77
C LEU A 1052 8.97 -31.64 15.83
N GLY A 1053 9.74 -31.61 14.73
CA GLY A 1053 9.88 -32.75 13.82
C GLY A 1053 10.54 -33.97 14.47
N ARG A 1054 11.45 -33.76 15.43
CA ARG A 1054 12.08 -34.83 16.23
C ARG A 1054 11.11 -35.42 17.26
N LEU A 1055 10.10 -34.66 17.68
CA LEU A 1055 8.99 -35.12 18.52
C LEU A 1055 7.86 -35.80 17.71
N GLY A 1056 8.08 -36.06 16.42
CA GLY A 1056 7.15 -36.80 15.56
C GLY A 1056 6.08 -35.94 14.87
N LEU A 1057 6.00 -34.64 15.15
CA LEU A 1057 5.08 -33.73 14.44
C LEU A 1057 5.52 -33.54 12.98
N ARG A 1058 4.56 -33.56 12.06
CA ARG A 1058 4.79 -33.45 10.61
C ARG A 1058 3.86 -32.42 10.00
N GLU A 1059 4.28 -31.84 8.87
CA GLU A 1059 3.40 -31.05 8.02
C GLU A 1059 2.22 -31.94 7.56
N PRO A 1060 1.00 -31.39 7.40
CA PRO A 1060 -0.15 -32.22 7.04
C PRO A 1060 0.04 -32.91 5.68
N ALA A 1061 -0.49 -34.12 5.54
CA ALA A 1061 -0.58 -34.79 4.24
C ALA A 1061 -1.74 -34.20 3.40
N GLU A 1062 -1.88 -34.64 2.15
CA GLU A 1062 -3.10 -34.37 1.38
C GLU A 1062 -4.31 -35.11 1.99
N PRO A 1063 -5.54 -34.52 1.98
CA PRO A 1063 -5.88 -33.22 1.39
C PRO A 1063 -5.48 -32.02 2.25
N MET A 1064 -5.20 -32.19 3.54
CA MET A 1064 -5.07 -31.10 4.52
C MET A 1064 -4.02 -30.05 4.16
N CYS A 1065 -2.92 -30.41 3.48
CA CYS A 1065 -1.93 -29.41 3.04
C CYS A 1065 -2.44 -28.43 1.96
N LEU A 1066 -3.44 -28.81 1.16
CA LEU A 1066 -4.10 -27.90 0.22
C LEU A 1066 -4.83 -26.77 0.96
N PHE A 1067 -5.21 -27.04 2.21
CA PHE A 1067 -6.06 -26.18 3.01
C PHE A 1067 -5.25 -25.10 3.73
N GLN A 1068 -4.68 -24.19 2.95
CA GLN A 1068 -3.90 -23.03 3.39
C GLN A 1068 -4.30 -21.79 2.57
N PRO A 1069 -4.04 -20.56 3.05
CA PRO A 1069 -4.66 -19.37 2.48
C PRO A 1069 -4.28 -19.10 1.03
N GLY A 1070 -3.14 -19.61 0.52
CA GLY A 1070 -2.78 -19.46 -0.89
C GLY A 1070 -3.79 -20.12 -1.86
N ILE A 1071 -4.45 -21.21 -1.44
CA ILE A 1071 -5.57 -21.80 -2.21
C ILE A 1071 -6.82 -20.92 -2.12
N VAL A 1072 -7.08 -20.32 -0.97
CA VAL A 1072 -8.24 -19.44 -0.76
C VAL A 1072 -8.08 -18.13 -1.55
N ASP A 1073 -6.88 -17.54 -1.51
CA ASP A 1073 -6.47 -16.37 -2.32
C ASP A 1073 -6.54 -16.65 -3.85
N SER A 1074 -6.42 -17.93 -4.25
CA SER A 1074 -6.50 -18.38 -5.65
C SER A 1074 -7.92 -18.79 -6.08
N ALA A 1075 -8.81 -19.06 -5.13
CA ALA A 1075 -10.18 -19.52 -5.35
C ALA A 1075 -11.18 -18.37 -5.09
N VAL A 1076 -11.07 -17.34 -5.94
CA VAL A 1076 -11.97 -16.20 -6.07
C VAL A 1076 -12.30 -15.96 -7.55
N THR A 1077 -13.14 -14.98 -7.88
CA THR A 1077 -13.50 -14.72 -9.28
C THR A 1077 -12.30 -14.19 -10.07
N GLN A 1078 -11.92 -14.91 -11.13
CA GLN A 1078 -10.73 -14.65 -11.92
C GLN A 1078 -10.99 -14.91 -13.42
N ILE A 1079 -11.13 -13.84 -14.19
CA ILE A 1079 -11.40 -13.89 -15.63
C ILE A 1079 -10.10 -13.64 -16.40
N ALA A 1080 -9.78 -14.51 -17.37
CA ALA A 1080 -8.61 -14.37 -18.23
C ALA A 1080 -8.93 -13.59 -19.52
N ASP A 1081 -8.07 -12.65 -19.90
CA ASP A 1081 -8.10 -11.90 -21.16
C ASP A 1081 -7.11 -12.55 -22.14
N ASP A 1082 -7.63 -13.34 -23.09
CA ASP A 1082 -6.86 -13.96 -24.17
C ASP A 1082 -6.89 -13.16 -25.48
N GLY A 1083 -7.41 -11.92 -25.46
CA GLY A 1083 -7.60 -11.11 -26.67
C GLY A 1083 -6.30 -10.85 -27.44
N ASP A 1084 -5.17 -10.74 -26.74
CA ASP A 1084 -3.85 -10.56 -27.37
C ASP A 1084 -3.34 -11.86 -28.07
N ALA A 1085 -3.81 -13.05 -27.65
CA ALA A 1085 -3.55 -14.31 -28.34
C ALA A 1085 -4.48 -14.50 -29.55
N ARG A 1086 -5.76 -14.11 -29.42
CA ARG A 1086 -6.77 -14.20 -30.50
C ARG A 1086 -6.45 -13.32 -31.70
N ARG A 1087 -5.75 -12.20 -31.52
CA ARG A 1087 -5.36 -11.30 -32.62
C ARG A 1087 -4.54 -12.02 -33.71
N PRO A 1088 -4.69 -11.65 -35.00
CA PRO A 1088 -3.96 -12.31 -36.08
C PRO A 1088 -2.42 -12.24 -35.93
N VAL A 1089 -1.71 -13.21 -36.51
CA VAL A 1089 -0.24 -13.27 -36.46
C VAL A 1089 0.43 -12.04 -37.08
N GLY A 1090 -0.12 -11.51 -38.19
CA GLY A 1090 0.34 -10.25 -38.80
C GLY A 1090 0.10 -9.00 -37.94
N GLU A 1091 -0.70 -9.13 -36.88
CA GLU A 1091 -1.00 -8.07 -35.90
C GLU A 1091 -0.20 -8.23 -34.58
N GLY A 1092 0.63 -9.27 -34.46
CA GLY A 1092 1.41 -9.59 -33.26
C GLY A 1092 0.67 -10.44 -32.21
N GLY A 1093 -0.45 -11.07 -32.57
CA GLY A 1093 -1.07 -12.16 -31.79
C GLY A 1093 -0.71 -13.54 -32.34
N LEU A 1094 -1.50 -14.56 -32.00
CA LEU A 1094 -1.28 -15.95 -32.43
C LEU A 1094 -2.32 -16.47 -33.44
N GLY A 1095 -3.40 -15.73 -33.67
CA GLY A 1095 -4.59 -16.26 -34.36
C GLY A 1095 -5.27 -17.38 -33.56
N TYR A 1096 -5.17 -17.35 -32.23
CA TYR A 1096 -5.73 -18.38 -31.36
C TYR A 1096 -7.27 -18.39 -31.41
N GLU A 1097 -7.83 -19.56 -31.68
CA GLU A 1097 -9.26 -19.87 -31.58
C GLU A 1097 -9.34 -21.22 -30.87
N GLY A 1098 -9.97 -21.26 -29.69
CA GLY A 1098 -10.20 -22.49 -28.95
C GLY A 1098 -11.18 -23.41 -29.67
N VAL A 1099 -11.02 -24.73 -29.50
CA VAL A 1099 -11.76 -25.71 -30.30
C VAL A 1099 -13.06 -26.18 -29.64
N CYS A 1100 -13.24 -25.85 -28.36
CA CYS A 1100 -14.45 -26.12 -27.59
C CYS A 1100 -14.60 -25.10 -26.44
N SER A 1101 -15.82 -25.01 -25.91
CA SER A 1101 -16.06 -24.38 -24.61
C SER A 1101 -15.64 -25.28 -23.44
N THR A 1102 -15.49 -24.69 -22.24
CA THR A 1102 -15.18 -25.45 -21.02
C THR A 1102 -16.22 -26.56 -20.76
N ALA A 1103 -17.51 -26.29 -20.95
CA ALA A 1103 -18.57 -27.28 -20.75
C ALA A 1103 -18.42 -28.48 -21.70
N GLU A 1104 -18.26 -28.22 -23.01
CA GLU A 1104 -18.09 -29.26 -24.02
C GLU A 1104 -16.81 -30.09 -23.78
N GLY A 1105 -15.71 -29.43 -23.39
CA GLY A 1105 -14.47 -30.14 -23.03
C GLY A 1105 -14.57 -30.96 -21.75
N LEU A 1106 -15.35 -30.51 -20.75
CA LEU A 1106 -15.63 -31.29 -19.55
C LEU A 1106 -16.52 -32.51 -19.85
N CYS A 1107 -17.52 -32.39 -20.73
CA CYS A 1107 -18.31 -33.55 -21.20
C CYS A 1107 -17.41 -34.63 -21.83
N VAL A 1108 -16.41 -34.25 -22.62
CA VAL A 1108 -15.42 -35.21 -23.17
C VAL A 1108 -14.61 -35.88 -22.05
N LEU A 1109 -14.12 -35.12 -21.06
CA LEU A 1109 -13.37 -35.68 -19.92
C LEU A 1109 -14.22 -36.66 -19.10
N VAL A 1110 -15.48 -36.32 -18.81
CA VAL A 1110 -16.39 -37.20 -18.06
C VAL A 1110 -16.77 -38.42 -18.88
N GLY A 1111 -16.91 -38.31 -20.20
CA GLY A 1111 -17.03 -39.45 -21.10
C GLY A 1111 -15.85 -40.42 -21.00
N GLU A 1112 -14.62 -39.90 -21.11
CA GLU A 1112 -13.38 -40.68 -20.96
C GLU A 1112 -13.25 -41.34 -19.56
N TRP A 1113 -13.67 -40.63 -18.51
CA TRP A 1113 -13.77 -41.17 -17.14
C TRP A 1113 -14.77 -42.32 -17.04
N ASN A 1114 -15.97 -42.14 -17.59
CA ASN A 1114 -17.05 -43.13 -17.54
C ASN A 1114 -16.66 -44.43 -18.26
N THR A 1115 -16.09 -44.32 -19.47
CA THR A 1115 -15.57 -45.50 -20.19
C THR A 1115 -14.47 -46.20 -19.40
N TRP A 1116 -13.55 -45.46 -18.77
CA TRP A 1116 -12.51 -46.07 -17.93
C TRP A 1116 -13.09 -46.80 -16.71
N ILE A 1117 -14.07 -46.23 -16.01
CA ILE A 1117 -14.77 -46.90 -14.89
C ILE A 1117 -15.48 -48.17 -15.36
N GLU A 1118 -16.14 -48.13 -16.52
CA GLU A 1118 -16.76 -49.30 -17.13
C GLU A 1118 -15.75 -50.39 -17.47
N GLU A 1119 -14.56 -50.04 -17.97
CA GLU A 1119 -13.51 -51.03 -18.23
C GLU A 1119 -12.96 -51.66 -16.95
N GLN A 1120 -12.79 -50.91 -15.86
CA GLN A 1120 -12.40 -51.50 -14.58
C GLN A 1120 -13.46 -52.50 -14.10
N LYS A 1121 -14.74 -52.13 -14.16
CA LYS A 1121 -15.90 -53.01 -13.88
C LYS A 1121 -16.05 -54.21 -14.85
N LYS A 1122 -15.20 -54.33 -15.87
CA LYS A 1122 -15.09 -55.47 -16.80
C LYS A 1122 -13.77 -56.25 -16.63
N ARG A 1123 -12.85 -55.77 -15.78
CA ARG A 1123 -11.55 -56.37 -15.43
C ARG A 1123 -11.55 -56.97 -14.02
N ASP A 1124 -12.29 -56.34 -13.09
CA ASP A 1124 -12.60 -56.81 -11.74
C ASP A 1124 -13.76 -57.85 -11.74
#